data_AF-A0A0K1QIY8-F1
#
_entry.id   AF-A0A0K1QIY8-F1
#
_cell.length_a   1.000
_cell.length_b   1.000
_cell.length_c   1.000
_cell.angle_alpha   90.00
_cell.angle_beta   90.00
_cell.angle_gamma   90.00
#
_symmetry.space_group_name_H-M   'P 1'
#
loop_
_entity.id
_entity.type
_entity.pdbx_description
1 polymer ?
#
loop_
_entity_poly.entity_id
_entity_poly.type
_entity_poly.pdbx_seq_one_letter_code
_entity_poly.pdbx_strand_id
1 'polypeptide(L)'
;MSEILEVLDEWGPHLLECYQQELAAFWSQSNEGDASPWQQLRNLFQEQLRMASQALAGDALLTVQGVLDYPDNAQRETAQGDAATEAAVTLVCEDSSTLMPDDVLVLSMRRKVEGRTIALLFTLTGGIEVFSSEEAMTQSWFGARQRLSLSNYWAEHDIFDALTLSLLERQLQVIATIKPAVFVDLPTLERRLEQISSPTTLLGAFRSGHEARLSTLKGLLPSWLKQASPVQRAAYSRLLATLAARNRTGTSFLSGIVPIHEYAEQALKALMVEDDPARRPVRVRDIEVVQQRLENSAFEIIDPPFPEPRYQSTRSAFAQLAVKNVGALPRVPAQILYRSGEPPLWLTYDYLRELTNRADLGQRYPDMLQRKLLDVPQEFEQRREQFHASMCIQLPLLALELRIRSRLTDLAYRQVVAALQPDAFDRQVEGQAMVVRPLGFQTGADSRKDYVLNMFVIGPQALGRGPYILYRPASVEPMLEFVSWAALLSAIQEDPPLQGSVLAGLAPSVHHVYANGGFVEPHVGRVVFGDFDALLPQRVSLASEALSEDVFSALYRACAQALIKRAKDDSVSNSEARWDQLKDFGWALFNLLQPLLDGPFAAMGLLVQLTKSVEVFVQSEHPDSRWSAAADVLMNLALILVHSGSPMRSIARGEVSGVVRETALEQRIQLANNLTRPASAVPVKGKTRLFYGWTGARGQLSARQLAKLDTFKLPAPPRESGLVNSGEFRGLYRQDGYWYACVEDDWFRVSPTLEGAVITDPKGSLLRGPWLKSDEQGRWSFDFRLRLLGGAELSVRAKRKLKKLEKNARELLAGYDRKVADARRMSKTTHSPADVESLIMDQADPFDAAAANIEQLTRPVGEESLQPAVDQLREAATRLRELAQQTRIEMYKLRNPTAGAVEYLLGKEEISIRKIGGRTDSSAGKGTDFLQEYEIRDPGNNVLWYAHFHYRTKVAAPDSFIKAHLKTAAQRRLGLNFQKDQQAAGHAVTSIWRGEISPTMAKQVFFHL
;
A
#
# COMPACT_ATOMS: atom_id res chain seq x y z
N MET A 1 -7.98 -3.31 33.08
CA MET A 1 -9.30 -3.57 32.47
C MET A 1 -10.13 -2.29 32.33
N SER A 2 -10.23 -1.41 33.34
CA SER A 2 -11.00 -0.16 33.19
C SER A 2 -10.47 0.74 32.08
N GLU A 3 -9.14 0.90 31.95
CA GLU A 3 -8.54 1.71 30.86
C GLU A 3 -8.84 1.13 29.46
N ILE A 4 -8.93 -0.20 29.31
CA ILE A 4 -9.25 -0.84 28.03
C ILE A 4 -10.74 -0.66 27.71
N LEU A 5 -11.62 -0.77 28.72
CA LEU A 5 -13.05 -0.50 28.56
C LEU A 5 -13.32 0.97 28.25
N GLU A 6 -12.61 1.90 28.90
CA GLU A 6 -12.66 3.33 28.59
C GLU A 6 -12.25 3.60 27.15
N VAL A 7 -11.17 2.97 26.67
CA VAL A 7 -10.74 3.07 25.27
C VAL A 7 -11.78 2.44 24.32
N LEU A 8 -12.38 1.29 24.66
CA LEU A 8 -13.39 0.66 23.80
C LEU A 8 -14.70 1.46 23.73
N ASP A 9 -15.18 1.98 24.86
CA ASP A 9 -16.36 2.86 24.91
C ASP A 9 -16.07 4.21 24.23
N GLU A 10 -14.83 4.69 24.33
CA GLU A 10 -14.38 5.92 23.67
C GLU A 10 -14.29 5.79 22.15
N TRP A 11 -13.77 4.67 21.63
CA TRP A 11 -13.41 4.53 20.21
C TRP A 11 -14.40 3.69 19.41
N GLY A 12 -15.19 2.83 20.08
CA GLY A 12 -16.23 2.01 19.45
C GLY A 12 -17.19 2.81 18.57
N PRO A 13 -17.76 3.94 19.04
CA PRO A 13 -18.63 4.78 18.23
C PRO A 13 -17.97 5.43 17.00
N HIS A 14 -16.63 5.57 17.00
CA HIS A 14 -15.87 6.25 15.94
C HIS A 14 -15.17 5.29 14.97
N LEU A 15 -15.31 3.98 15.15
CA LEU A 15 -14.57 2.97 14.38
C LEU A 15 -14.79 3.09 12.85
N LEU A 16 -16.02 3.39 12.42
CA LEU A 16 -16.32 3.62 11.00
C LEU A 16 -15.73 4.94 10.48
N GLU A 17 -15.71 5.99 11.28
CA GLU A 17 -15.09 7.27 10.92
C GLU A 17 -13.56 7.10 10.78
N CYS A 18 -12.93 6.34 11.67
CA CYS A 18 -11.52 5.94 11.56
C CYS A 18 -11.27 5.14 10.27
N TYR A 19 -12.12 4.15 9.98
CA TYR A 19 -12.01 3.35 8.76
C TYR A 19 -12.08 4.20 7.49
N GLN A 20 -13.01 5.17 7.44
CA GLN A 20 -13.10 6.13 6.33
C GLN A 20 -11.84 6.98 6.16
N GLN A 21 -11.20 7.38 7.27
CA GLN A 21 -9.96 8.16 7.23
C GLN A 21 -8.79 7.34 6.72
N GLU A 22 -8.63 6.13 7.24
CA GLU A 22 -7.58 5.20 6.78
C GLU A 22 -7.79 4.83 5.31
N LEU A 23 -9.04 4.67 4.88
CA LEU A 23 -9.36 4.45 3.47
C LEU A 23 -8.92 5.65 2.61
N ALA A 24 -9.27 6.89 2.97
CA ALA A 24 -8.82 8.07 2.23
C ALA A 24 -7.29 8.22 2.20
N ALA A 25 -6.63 7.89 3.31
CA ALA A 25 -5.17 7.85 3.39
C ALA A 25 -4.57 6.79 2.45
N PHE A 26 -5.10 5.57 2.47
CA PHE A 26 -4.69 4.46 1.60
C PHE A 26 -4.72 4.85 0.12
N TRP A 27 -5.79 5.49 -0.35
CA TRP A 27 -5.90 5.94 -1.75
C TRP A 27 -4.81 6.94 -2.16
N SER A 28 -4.22 7.64 -1.19
CA SER A 28 -3.17 8.63 -1.39
C SER A 28 -1.75 8.14 -1.02
N GLN A 29 -1.61 6.90 -0.53
CA GLN A 29 -0.30 6.33 -0.21
C GLN A 29 0.48 6.03 -1.49
N SER A 30 1.75 6.42 -1.52
CA SER A 30 2.71 6.03 -2.57
C SER A 30 3.96 5.51 -1.88
N ASN A 31 4.45 4.35 -2.31
CA ASN A 31 5.76 3.82 -1.90
C ASN A 31 6.82 4.38 -2.85
N GLU A 32 8.08 4.47 -2.41
CA GLU A 32 9.17 5.00 -3.25
C GLU A 32 9.25 4.25 -4.59
N GLY A 33 8.84 4.90 -5.68
CA GLY A 33 8.82 4.36 -7.04
C GLY A 33 7.46 3.87 -7.57
N ASP A 34 6.47 3.64 -6.70
CA ASP A 34 5.15 3.10 -7.09
C ASP A 34 4.06 4.17 -7.15
N ALA A 35 3.20 4.08 -8.17
CA ALA A 35 2.00 4.91 -8.31
C ALA A 35 1.01 4.65 -7.15
N SER A 36 0.32 5.70 -6.68
CA SER A 36 -0.70 5.56 -5.62
C SER A 36 -1.88 4.68 -6.08
N PRO A 37 -2.64 4.03 -5.19
CA PRO A 37 -3.83 3.27 -5.58
C PRO A 37 -4.83 4.09 -6.41
N TRP A 38 -4.96 5.39 -6.12
CA TRP A 38 -5.73 6.32 -6.95
C TRP A 38 -5.16 6.39 -8.37
N GLN A 39 -3.88 6.68 -8.53
CA GLN A 39 -3.24 6.76 -9.84
C GLN A 39 -3.30 5.43 -10.61
N GLN A 40 -3.14 4.30 -9.92
CA GLN A 40 -3.26 2.97 -10.52
C GLN A 40 -4.67 2.72 -11.07
N LEU A 41 -5.72 3.05 -10.31
CA LEU A 41 -7.10 2.86 -10.77
C LEU A 41 -7.48 3.83 -11.90
N ARG A 42 -7.04 5.09 -11.82
CA ARG A 42 -7.17 6.07 -12.92
C ARG A 42 -6.56 5.51 -14.22
N ASN A 43 -5.33 5.00 -14.14
CA ASN A 43 -4.64 4.43 -15.30
C ASN A 43 -5.34 3.17 -15.81
N LEU A 44 -5.89 2.35 -14.91
CA LEU A 44 -6.69 1.18 -15.29
C LEU A 44 -7.92 1.59 -16.11
N PHE A 45 -8.69 2.61 -15.67
CA PHE A 45 -9.83 3.12 -16.45
C PHE A 45 -9.43 3.57 -17.84
N GLN A 46 -8.36 4.36 -17.95
CA GLN A 46 -7.87 4.85 -19.22
C GLN A 46 -7.44 3.72 -20.15
N GLU A 47 -6.72 2.73 -19.63
CA GLU A 47 -6.24 1.58 -20.43
C GLU A 47 -7.38 0.65 -20.85
N GLN A 48 -8.35 0.40 -19.97
CA GLN A 48 -9.51 -0.42 -20.32
C GLN A 48 -10.40 0.27 -21.35
N LEU A 49 -10.58 1.59 -21.27
CA LEU A 49 -11.28 2.34 -22.31
C LEU A 49 -10.54 2.27 -23.65
N ARG A 50 -9.20 2.38 -23.63
CA ARG A 50 -8.35 2.22 -24.84
C ARG A 50 -8.52 0.84 -25.46
N MET A 51 -8.42 -0.23 -24.68
CA MET A 51 -8.64 -1.59 -25.17
C MET A 51 -10.05 -1.78 -25.75
N ALA A 52 -11.08 -1.34 -25.03
CA ALA A 52 -12.47 -1.46 -25.51
C ALA A 52 -12.71 -0.66 -26.80
N SER A 53 -11.95 0.41 -27.04
CA SER A 53 -12.07 1.23 -28.24
C SER A 53 -11.57 0.52 -29.51
N GLN A 54 -10.73 -0.52 -29.41
CA GLN A 54 -10.19 -1.25 -30.57
C GLN A 54 -11.28 -1.94 -31.40
N ALA A 55 -12.43 -2.27 -30.81
CA ALA A 55 -13.58 -2.86 -31.49
C ALA A 55 -14.49 -1.83 -32.18
N LEU A 56 -14.20 -0.53 -32.05
CA LEU A 56 -15.00 0.56 -32.62
C LEU A 56 -14.40 1.09 -33.93
N ALA A 57 -15.26 1.63 -34.79
CA ALA A 57 -14.87 2.29 -36.03
C ALA A 57 -15.64 3.59 -36.23
N GLY A 58 -15.12 4.46 -37.11
CA GLY A 58 -15.76 5.72 -37.49
C GLY A 58 -15.95 6.69 -36.31
N ASP A 59 -17.08 7.39 -36.28
CA ASP A 59 -17.33 8.44 -35.29
C ASP A 59 -17.40 7.95 -33.85
N ALA A 60 -17.79 6.68 -33.62
CA ALA A 60 -17.77 6.07 -32.29
C ALA A 60 -16.33 5.95 -31.75
N LEU A 61 -15.40 5.51 -32.59
CA LEU A 61 -13.97 5.46 -32.24
C LEU A 61 -13.42 6.86 -31.97
N LEU A 62 -13.70 7.81 -32.85
CA LEU A 62 -13.22 9.20 -32.70
C LEU A 62 -13.76 9.87 -31.43
N THR A 63 -14.97 9.52 -31.00
CA THR A 63 -15.55 10.02 -29.74
C THR A 63 -14.75 9.53 -28.53
N VAL A 64 -14.37 8.25 -28.52
CA VAL A 64 -13.56 7.68 -27.43
C VAL A 64 -12.12 8.21 -27.47
N GLN A 65 -11.53 8.33 -28.66
CA GLN A 65 -10.19 8.89 -28.85
C GLN A 65 -10.11 10.33 -28.34
N GLY A 66 -11.12 11.16 -28.58
CA GLY A 66 -11.13 12.52 -28.07
C GLY A 66 -11.01 12.62 -26.54
N VAL A 67 -11.57 11.66 -25.81
CA VAL A 67 -11.45 11.57 -24.34
C VAL A 67 -10.11 10.96 -23.92
N LEU A 68 -9.58 10.00 -24.67
CA LEU A 68 -8.28 9.37 -24.37
C LEU A 68 -7.09 10.30 -24.61
N ASP A 69 -7.15 11.10 -25.68
CA ASP A 69 -6.10 12.05 -26.08
C ASP A 69 -6.14 13.30 -25.20
N TYR A 70 -7.34 13.77 -24.86
CA TYR A 70 -7.56 14.93 -24.01
C TYR A 70 -8.49 14.56 -22.83
N PRO A 71 -7.97 13.95 -21.75
CA PRO A 71 -8.79 13.60 -20.59
C PRO A 71 -9.38 14.82 -19.86
N ASP A 72 -8.65 15.93 -19.83
CA ASP A 72 -9.07 17.20 -19.26
C ASP A 72 -10.11 17.90 -20.17
N ASN A 73 -11.26 18.26 -19.60
CA ASN A 73 -12.36 18.82 -20.39
C ASN A 73 -12.02 20.17 -21.03
N ALA A 74 -11.28 21.05 -20.35
CA ALA A 74 -10.93 22.36 -20.88
C ALA A 74 -9.92 22.25 -22.03
N GLN A 75 -8.94 21.35 -21.90
CA GLN A 75 -8.00 21.05 -22.98
C GLN A 75 -8.73 20.46 -24.20
N ARG A 76 -9.68 19.55 -23.95
CA ARG A 76 -10.49 18.92 -25.01
C ARG A 76 -11.37 19.92 -25.75
N GLU A 77 -12.06 20.81 -25.03
CA GLU A 77 -12.85 21.90 -25.63
C GLU A 77 -11.96 22.86 -26.45
N THR A 78 -10.77 23.20 -25.95
CA THR A 78 -9.80 24.07 -26.66
C THR A 78 -9.26 23.41 -27.94
N ALA A 79 -8.97 22.11 -27.90
CA ALA A 79 -8.38 21.39 -29.03
C ALA A 79 -9.41 21.00 -30.12
N GLN A 80 -10.67 20.72 -29.74
CA GLN A 80 -11.67 20.12 -30.63
C GLN A 80 -12.87 21.05 -30.96
N GLY A 81 -13.01 22.18 -30.28
CA GLY A 81 -14.09 23.16 -30.53
C GLY A 81 -15.49 22.55 -30.42
N ASP A 82 -16.39 22.92 -31.33
CA ASP A 82 -17.80 22.46 -31.34
C ASP A 82 -17.96 20.94 -31.57
N ALA A 83 -16.91 20.27 -32.06
CA ALA A 83 -16.88 18.82 -32.26
C ALA A 83 -16.28 18.06 -31.07
N ALA A 84 -16.02 18.75 -29.94
CA ALA A 84 -15.48 18.16 -28.73
C ALA A 84 -16.40 17.07 -28.17
N THR A 85 -15.80 15.97 -27.74
CA THR A 85 -16.53 14.95 -26.99
C THR A 85 -16.83 15.47 -25.60
N GLU A 86 -18.10 15.47 -25.21
CA GLU A 86 -18.49 15.79 -23.85
C GLU A 86 -18.56 14.50 -23.04
N ALA A 87 -17.81 14.42 -21.94
CA ALA A 87 -17.75 13.24 -21.09
C ALA A 87 -18.22 13.57 -19.67
N ALA A 88 -19.00 12.68 -19.07
CA ALA A 88 -19.52 12.84 -17.72
C ALA A 88 -19.42 11.53 -16.93
N VAL A 89 -19.23 11.67 -15.63
CA VAL A 89 -19.42 10.56 -14.68
C VAL A 89 -20.90 10.53 -14.32
N THR A 90 -21.58 9.43 -14.65
CA THR A 90 -23.03 9.30 -14.46
C THR A 90 -23.31 8.29 -13.36
N LEU A 91 -24.00 8.74 -12.30
CA LEU A 91 -24.55 7.87 -11.26
C LEU A 91 -25.96 7.42 -11.65
N VAL A 92 -26.18 6.11 -11.58
CA VAL A 92 -27.47 5.44 -11.79
C VAL A 92 -27.92 4.86 -10.44
N CYS A 93 -29.01 5.38 -9.88
CA CYS A 93 -29.54 4.96 -8.57
C CYS A 93 -31.07 5.02 -8.51
N GLU A 94 -31.70 4.22 -7.66
CA GLU A 94 -33.17 4.25 -7.47
C GLU A 94 -33.63 5.49 -6.69
N ASP A 95 -32.82 5.92 -5.71
CA ASP A 95 -33.09 7.10 -4.91
C ASP A 95 -31.82 7.92 -4.72
N SER A 96 -31.77 9.11 -5.33
CA SER A 96 -30.63 10.03 -5.22
C SER A 96 -30.36 10.56 -3.80
N SER A 97 -31.27 10.32 -2.84
CA SER A 97 -31.11 10.74 -1.46
C SER A 97 -30.37 9.72 -0.58
N THR A 98 -30.42 8.43 -0.94
CA THR A 98 -29.81 7.34 -0.16
C THR A 98 -29.05 6.41 -1.08
N LEU A 99 -27.72 6.53 -1.09
CA LEU A 99 -26.86 5.64 -1.87
C LEU A 99 -26.87 4.22 -1.33
N MET A 100 -26.97 3.27 -2.25
CA MET A 100 -26.90 1.85 -1.99
C MET A 100 -25.61 1.27 -2.59
N PRO A 101 -25.08 0.16 -2.03
CA PRO A 101 -23.95 -0.56 -2.63
C PRO A 101 -24.21 -1.03 -4.08
N ASP A 102 -25.47 -1.09 -4.49
CA ASP A 102 -25.93 -1.56 -5.79
C ASP A 102 -26.03 -0.44 -6.84
N ASP A 103 -25.84 0.83 -6.46
CA ASP A 103 -25.85 1.96 -7.40
C ASP A 103 -24.63 1.91 -8.31
N VAL A 104 -24.77 2.27 -9.58
CA VAL A 104 -23.69 2.12 -10.57
C VAL A 104 -23.18 3.47 -11.05
N LEU A 105 -21.85 3.60 -11.11
CA LEU A 105 -21.17 4.75 -11.71
C LEU A 105 -20.61 4.34 -13.07
N VAL A 106 -20.94 5.11 -14.11
CA VAL A 106 -20.51 4.86 -15.48
C VAL A 106 -19.87 6.10 -16.09
N LEU A 107 -19.05 5.90 -17.13
CA LEU A 107 -18.56 7.00 -17.95
C LEU A 107 -19.46 7.14 -19.17
N SER A 108 -20.20 8.24 -19.26
CA SER A 108 -20.98 8.59 -20.44
C SER A 108 -20.18 9.56 -21.32
N MET A 109 -20.25 9.36 -22.64
CA MET A 109 -19.58 10.20 -23.62
C MET A 109 -20.58 10.56 -24.72
N ARG A 110 -20.60 11.82 -25.15
CA ARG A 110 -21.44 12.28 -26.26
C ARG A 110 -20.66 13.14 -27.22
N ARG A 111 -20.99 13.04 -28.50
CA ARG A 111 -20.42 13.87 -29.55
C ARG A 111 -21.47 14.24 -30.58
N LYS A 112 -21.53 15.52 -30.95
CA LYS A 112 -22.38 16.01 -32.03
C LYS A 112 -21.57 16.01 -33.33
N VAL A 113 -22.09 15.33 -34.35
CA VAL A 113 -21.49 15.26 -35.69
C VAL A 113 -22.60 15.52 -36.70
N GLU A 114 -22.48 16.52 -37.58
CA GLU A 114 -23.41 16.76 -38.71
C GLU A 114 -24.92 16.71 -38.35
N GLY A 115 -25.31 17.21 -37.18
CA GLY A 115 -26.71 17.22 -36.72
C GLY A 115 -27.21 15.92 -36.06
N ARG A 116 -26.37 14.88 -35.96
CA ARG A 116 -26.62 13.67 -35.17
C ARG A 116 -25.81 13.65 -33.86
N THR A 117 -26.39 13.10 -32.79
CA THR A 117 -25.70 12.92 -31.51
C THR A 117 -25.35 11.45 -31.33
N ILE A 118 -24.07 11.15 -31.22
CA ILE A 118 -23.58 9.81 -30.86
C ILE A 118 -23.41 9.78 -29.34
N ALA A 119 -24.02 8.79 -28.70
CA ALA A 119 -23.90 8.56 -27.28
C ALA A 119 -23.22 7.21 -27.02
N LEU A 120 -22.26 7.21 -26.10
CA LEU A 120 -21.47 6.05 -25.73
C LEU A 120 -21.48 5.89 -24.21
N LEU A 121 -21.52 4.65 -23.77
CA LEU A 121 -21.38 4.29 -22.35
C LEU A 121 -20.20 3.37 -22.17
N PHE A 122 -19.38 3.67 -21.18
CA PHE A 122 -18.26 2.84 -20.78
C PHE A 122 -18.40 2.41 -19.32
N THR A 123 -18.17 1.11 -19.10
CA THR A 123 -17.97 0.52 -17.78
C THR A 123 -16.76 -0.40 -17.83
N LEU A 124 -16.04 -0.55 -16.72
CA LEU A 124 -14.84 -1.40 -16.69
C LEU A 124 -15.12 -2.86 -17.03
N THR A 125 -16.28 -3.38 -16.64
CA THR A 125 -16.64 -4.79 -16.88
C THR A 125 -17.40 -4.99 -18.18
N GLY A 126 -18.15 -3.97 -18.63
CA GLY A 126 -19.08 -4.08 -19.77
C GLY A 126 -18.54 -3.58 -21.10
N GLY A 127 -17.36 -2.95 -21.13
CA GLY A 127 -16.78 -2.35 -22.33
C GLY A 127 -17.53 -1.10 -22.77
N ILE A 128 -17.53 -0.82 -24.07
CA ILE A 128 -18.20 0.35 -24.66
C ILE A 128 -19.49 -0.10 -25.35
N GLU A 129 -20.58 0.61 -25.11
CA GLU A 129 -21.85 0.47 -25.84
C GLU A 129 -22.15 1.75 -26.62
N VAL A 130 -22.54 1.58 -27.88
CA VAL A 130 -22.83 2.68 -28.82
C VAL A 130 -24.32 2.78 -29.03
N PHE A 131 -24.86 3.98 -28.85
CA PHE A 131 -26.27 4.28 -29.06
C PHE A 131 -26.45 5.24 -30.23
N SER A 132 -27.54 5.04 -30.98
CA SER A 132 -27.92 5.88 -32.11
C SER A 132 -28.48 7.24 -31.69
N SER A 133 -28.94 7.39 -30.44
CA SER A 133 -29.37 8.67 -29.86
C SER A 133 -29.28 8.64 -28.32
N GLU A 134 -29.38 9.82 -27.71
CA GLU A 134 -29.43 10.00 -26.25
C GLU A 134 -30.70 9.39 -25.64
N GLU A 135 -31.82 9.45 -26.35
CA GLU A 135 -33.08 8.82 -25.95
C GLU A 135 -32.95 7.30 -25.96
N ALA A 136 -32.27 6.71 -26.95
CA ALA A 136 -32.02 5.26 -27.00
C ALA A 136 -31.13 4.78 -25.85
N MET A 137 -30.09 5.57 -25.52
CA MET A 137 -29.23 5.33 -24.35
C MET A 137 -30.04 5.38 -23.05
N THR A 138 -30.87 6.41 -22.89
CA THR A 138 -31.72 6.62 -21.72
C THR A 138 -32.74 5.49 -21.60
N GLN A 139 -33.46 5.16 -22.66
CA GLN A 139 -34.48 4.09 -22.68
C GLN A 139 -33.90 2.70 -22.35
N SER A 140 -32.67 2.42 -22.79
CA SER A 140 -31.96 1.17 -22.44
C SER A 140 -31.85 0.95 -20.92
N TRP A 141 -31.72 2.03 -20.13
CA TRP A 141 -31.60 1.97 -18.68
C TRP A 141 -32.94 1.83 -17.92
N PHE A 142 -34.02 2.42 -18.44
CA PHE A 142 -35.32 2.44 -17.74
C PHE A 142 -36.27 1.31 -18.14
N GLY A 143 -35.94 0.55 -19.19
CA GLY A 143 -36.85 -0.41 -19.83
C GLY A 143 -37.40 -1.53 -18.92
N ALA A 144 -36.79 -1.79 -17.76
CA ALA A 144 -37.22 -2.84 -16.82
C ALA A 144 -37.57 -2.36 -15.40
N ARG A 145 -37.23 -1.12 -15.00
CA ARG A 145 -37.51 -0.59 -13.65
C ARG A 145 -38.07 0.84 -13.72
N GLN A 146 -39.27 1.03 -13.18
CA GLN A 146 -40.03 2.29 -13.24
C GLN A 146 -39.51 3.42 -12.33
N ARG A 147 -38.35 3.29 -11.66
CA ARG A 147 -37.94 4.18 -10.56
C ARG A 147 -36.42 4.47 -10.46
N LEU A 148 -35.70 4.52 -11.57
CA LEU A 148 -34.29 4.93 -11.55
C LEU A 148 -34.15 6.46 -11.74
N SER A 149 -33.06 7.04 -11.26
CA SER A 149 -32.70 8.45 -11.38
C SER A 149 -31.23 8.59 -11.83
N LEU A 150 -30.95 9.59 -12.67
CA LEU A 150 -29.61 9.86 -13.23
C LEU A 150 -29.05 11.15 -12.69
N SER A 151 -27.79 11.12 -12.27
CA SER A 151 -27.04 12.31 -11.89
C SER A 151 -25.72 12.35 -12.65
N ASN A 152 -25.55 13.35 -13.50
CA ASN A 152 -24.33 13.57 -14.27
C ASN A 152 -23.42 14.56 -13.57
N TYR A 153 -22.16 14.17 -13.41
CA TYR A 153 -21.07 15.03 -13.01
C TYR A 153 -20.17 15.33 -14.20
N TRP A 154 -20.15 16.60 -14.59
CA TRP A 154 -19.30 17.12 -15.65
C TRP A 154 -17.99 17.59 -15.00
N ALA A 155 -16.95 16.76 -15.09
CA ALA A 155 -15.67 17.05 -14.47
C ALA A 155 -15.04 18.31 -15.08
N GLU A 156 -14.55 19.21 -14.23
CA GLU A 156 -13.78 20.38 -14.67
C GLU A 156 -12.32 20.02 -15.03
N HIS A 157 -11.87 18.81 -14.69
CA HIS A 157 -10.48 18.35 -14.79
C HIS A 157 -10.43 16.99 -15.52
N ASP A 158 -9.37 16.21 -15.33
CA ASP A 158 -9.23 14.86 -15.87
C ASP A 158 -10.43 13.97 -15.50
N ILE A 159 -11.13 13.46 -16.53
CA ILE A 159 -12.35 12.67 -16.35
C ILE A 159 -12.10 11.32 -15.68
N PHE A 160 -10.90 10.73 -15.81
CA PHE A 160 -10.56 9.45 -15.17
C PHE A 160 -10.26 9.65 -13.69
N ASP A 161 -9.68 10.79 -13.31
CA ASP A 161 -9.55 11.20 -11.91
C ASP A 161 -10.92 11.46 -11.31
N ALA A 162 -11.79 12.19 -12.01
CA ALA A 162 -13.16 12.42 -11.58
C ALA A 162 -13.95 11.11 -11.38
N LEU A 163 -13.80 10.15 -12.29
CA LEU A 163 -14.42 8.83 -12.16
C LEU A 163 -13.91 8.10 -10.91
N THR A 164 -12.59 8.04 -10.73
CA THR A 164 -11.96 7.38 -9.58
C THR A 164 -12.38 8.00 -8.24
N LEU A 165 -12.40 9.33 -8.17
CA LEU A 165 -12.82 10.07 -6.98
C LEU A 165 -14.32 9.91 -6.69
N SER A 166 -15.15 9.86 -7.72
CA SER A 166 -16.59 9.60 -7.57
C SER A 166 -16.86 8.22 -6.98
N LEU A 167 -16.05 7.22 -7.32
CA LEU A 167 -16.14 5.88 -6.74
C LEU A 167 -15.78 5.88 -5.26
N LEU A 168 -14.69 6.56 -4.89
CA LEU A 168 -14.28 6.68 -3.49
C LEU A 168 -15.32 7.47 -2.68
N GLU A 169 -15.83 8.58 -3.21
CA GLU A 169 -16.89 9.37 -2.58
C GLU A 169 -18.12 8.50 -2.32
N ARG A 170 -18.57 7.74 -3.32
CA ARG A 170 -19.70 6.81 -3.16
C ARG A 170 -19.40 5.76 -2.08
N GLN A 171 -18.20 5.16 -2.08
CA GLN A 171 -17.79 4.19 -1.06
C GLN A 171 -17.84 4.80 0.35
N LEU A 172 -17.31 6.00 0.52
CA LEU A 172 -17.33 6.72 1.80
C LEU A 172 -18.77 7.03 2.23
N GLN A 173 -19.62 7.51 1.33
CA GLN A 173 -21.02 7.79 1.65
C GLN A 173 -21.79 6.51 2.04
N VAL A 174 -21.58 5.39 1.35
CA VAL A 174 -22.21 4.10 1.71
C VAL A 174 -21.70 3.57 3.05
N ILE A 175 -20.41 3.73 3.38
CA ILE A 175 -19.89 3.37 4.71
C ILE A 175 -20.52 4.24 5.81
N ALA A 176 -20.77 5.53 5.51
CA ALA A 176 -21.37 6.46 6.47
C ALA A 176 -22.83 6.10 6.84
N THR A 177 -23.54 5.34 6.02
CA THR A 177 -24.92 4.91 6.33
C THR A 177 -24.97 3.67 7.22
N ILE A 178 -23.84 2.98 7.43
CA ILE A 178 -23.76 1.80 8.29
C ILE A 178 -23.97 2.22 9.74
N LYS A 179 -24.93 1.57 10.41
CA LYS A 179 -25.14 1.67 11.85
C LYS A 179 -24.54 0.43 12.54
N PRO A 180 -23.38 0.53 13.21
CA PRO A 180 -22.71 -0.64 13.82
C PRO A 180 -23.62 -1.43 14.77
N ALA A 181 -24.51 -0.74 15.50
CA ALA A 181 -25.45 -1.34 16.44
C ALA A 181 -26.45 -2.33 15.82
N VAL A 182 -26.60 -2.36 14.49
CA VAL A 182 -27.48 -3.29 13.77
C VAL A 182 -26.82 -4.66 13.55
N PHE A 183 -25.50 -4.76 13.68
CA PHE A 183 -24.74 -5.98 13.42
C PHE A 183 -24.58 -6.80 14.70
N VAL A 184 -24.81 -8.11 14.58
CA VAL A 184 -24.79 -9.06 15.71
C VAL A 184 -23.36 -9.33 16.20
N ASP A 185 -22.38 -9.31 15.29
CA ASP A 185 -20.97 -9.54 15.59
C ASP A 185 -20.03 -8.78 14.63
N LEU A 186 -18.74 -8.68 15.01
CA LEU A 186 -17.70 -8.03 14.22
C LEU A 186 -17.51 -8.70 12.84
N PRO A 187 -17.45 -10.04 12.70
CA PRO A 187 -17.30 -10.69 11.39
C PRO A 187 -18.42 -10.35 10.40
N THR A 188 -19.64 -10.08 10.86
CA THR A 188 -20.74 -9.66 9.98
C THR A 188 -20.58 -8.21 9.52
N LEU A 189 -20.10 -7.33 10.40
CA LEU A 189 -19.75 -5.96 10.03
C LEU A 189 -18.57 -5.93 9.04
N GLU A 190 -17.53 -6.74 9.27
CA GLU A 190 -16.38 -6.90 8.37
C GLU A 190 -16.83 -7.38 7.00
N ARG A 191 -17.65 -8.43 6.92
CA ARG A 191 -18.23 -8.89 5.65
C ARG A 191 -19.02 -7.80 4.93
N ARG A 192 -19.74 -6.95 5.66
CA ARG A 192 -20.47 -5.81 5.07
C ARG A 192 -19.52 -4.74 4.53
N LEU A 193 -18.46 -4.42 5.26
CA LEU A 193 -17.43 -3.49 4.80
C LEU A 193 -16.64 -4.03 3.59
N GLU A 194 -16.35 -5.33 3.58
CA GLU A 194 -15.75 -6.03 2.43
C GLU A 194 -16.65 -5.96 1.19
N GLN A 195 -17.97 -6.14 1.36
CA GLN A 195 -18.93 -5.98 0.26
C GLN A 195 -18.87 -4.57 -0.33
N ILE A 196 -18.94 -3.54 0.51
CA ILE A 196 -18.94 -2.13 0.07
C ILE A 196 -17.61 -1.73 -0.55
N SER A 197 -16.52 -2.31 -0.06
CA SER A 197 -15.15 -2.07 -0.56
C SER A 197 -14.77 -3.01 -1.71
N SER A 198 -15.69 -3.87 -2.17
CA SER A 198 -15.42 -4.82 -3.24
C SER A 198 -15.27 -4.09 -4.59
N PRO A 199 -14.35 -4.54 -5.46
CA PRO A 199 -14.26 -4.02 -6.82
C PRO A 199 -15.57 -4.18 -7.61
N THR A 200 -16.43 -5.17 -7.36
CA THR A 200 -17.75 -5.23 -8.01
C THR A 200 -18.65 -4.06 -7.64
N THR A 201 -18.68 -3.69 -6.37
CA THR A 201 -19.41 -2.49 -5.92
C THR A 201 -18.78 -1.28 -6.57
N LEU A 202 -17.46 -1.11 -6.47
CA LEU A 202 -16.72 0.03 -7.04
C LEU A 202 -16.83 0.15 -8.56
N LEU A 203 -16.82 -0.94 -9.33
CA LEU A 203 -16.68 -0.87 -10.79
C LEU A 203 -18.01 -1.04 -11.53
N GLY A 204 -19.07 -1.49 -10.84
CA GLY A 204 -20.38 -1.75 -11.42
C GLY A 204 -20.36 -2.92 -12.41
N ALA A 205 -21.53 -3.47 -12.75
CA ALA A 205 -21.66 -4.49 -13.80
C ALA A 205 -22.67 -4.05 -14.85
N PHE A 206 -22.26 -4.06 -16.12
CA PHE A 206 -23.14 -3.87 -17.28
C PHE A 206 -23.07 -5.12 -18.17
N ARG A 207 -24.24 -5.60 -18.64
CA ARG A 207 -24.58 -6.82 -19.43
C ARG A 207 -24.92 -8.10 -18.66
N SER A 208 -26.07 -8.69 -19.01
CA SER A 208 -26.43 -10.09 -18.75
C SER A 208 -25.46 -11.10 -19.39
N GLY A 209 -24.78 -10.73 -20.50
CA GLY A 209 -23.79 -11.59 -21.17
C GLY A 209 -22.43 -11.66 -20.49
N HIS A 210 -21.95 -10.55 -19.90
CA HIS A 210 -20.73 -10.55 -19.08
C HIS A 210 -20.99 -11.24 -17.74
N GLU A 211 -22.17 -11.04 -17.15
CA GLU A 211 -22.60 -11.78 -15.97
C GLU A 211 -22.79 -13.28 -16.27
N ALA A 212 -23.37 -13.66 -17.42
CA ALA A 212 -23.41 -15.06 -17.85
C ALA A 212 -21.98 -15.62 -18.00
N ARG A 213 -21.07 -14.87 -18.60
CA ARG A 213 -19.64 -15.23 -18.75
C ARG A 213 -18.93 -15.40 -17.40
N LEU A 214 -19.09 -14.45 -16.48
CA LEU A 214 -18.53 -14.52 -15.13
C LEU A 214 -19.21 -15.62 -14.29
N SER A 215 -20.49 -15.87 -14.49
CA SER A 215 -21.25 -16.96 -13.86
C SER A 215 -20.80 -18.32 -14.39
N THR A 216 -20.56 -18.45 -15.71
CA THR A 216 -19.93 -19.63 -16.32
C THR A 216 -18.53 -19.84 -15.73
N LEU A 217 -17.68 -18.81 -15.69
CA LEU A 217 -16.34 -18.90 -15.11
C LEU A 217 -16.36 -19.20 -13.59
N LYS A 218 -17.31 -18.64 -12.84
CA LYS A 218 -17.56 -18.96 -11.41
C LYS A 218 -18.01 -20.41 -11.25
N GLY A 219 -18.83 -20.92 -12.18
CA GLY A 219 -19.19 -22.32 -12.29
C GLY A 219 -17.97 -23.22 -12.45
N LEU A 220 -17.04 -22.81 -13.32
CA LEU A 220 -15.80 -23.53 -13.63
C LEU A 220 -14.72 -23.46 -12.53
N LEU A 221 -14.84 -22.57 -11.55
CA LEU A 221 -13.89 -22.54 -10.42
C LEU A 221 -13.94 -23.86 -9.62
N PRO A 222 -12.78 -24.46 -9.30
CA PRO A 222 -12.70 -25.70 -8.54
C PRO A 222 -13.11 -25.48 -7.09
N SER A 223 -13.58 -26.56 -6.46
CA SER A 223 -14.11 -26.55 -5.09
C SER A 223 -13.12 -25.99 -4.06
N TRP A 224 -11.84 -26.40 -4.15
CA TRP A 224 -10.79 -25.95 -3.23
C TRP A 224 -10.60 -24.41 -3.26
N LEU A 225 -10.80 -23.77 -4.41
CA LEU A 225 -10.65 -22.32 -4.54
C LEU A 225 -11.92 -21.56 -4.14
N LYS A 226 -13.09 -22.18 -4.33
CA LYS A 226 -14.37 -21.68 -3.79
C LYS A 226 -14.40 -21.71 -2.25
N GLN A 227 -13.75 -22.70 -1.65
CA GLN A 227 -13.68 -22.93 -0.20
C GLN A 227 -12.51 -22.19 0.48
N ALA A 228 -11.59 -21.60 -0.29
CA ALA A 228 -10.47 -20.83 0.24
C ALA A 228 -10.92 -19.61 1.05
N SER A 229 -10.16 -19.27 2.09
CA SER A 229 -10.40 -18.05 2.88
C SER A 229 -10.36 -16.78 2.01
N PRO A 230 -11.02 -15.68 2.41
CA PRO A 230 -10.96 -14.40 1.68
C PRO A 230 -9.52 -13.93 1.44
N VAL A 231 -8.64 -14.05 2.43
CA VAL A 231 -7.22 -13.68 2.33
C VAL A 231 -6.48 -14.51 1.27
N GLN A 232 -6.70 -15.82 1.25
CA GLN A 232 -6.10 -16.71 0.24
C GLN A 232 -6.62 -16.41 -1.16
N ARG A 233 -7.93 -16.18 -1.33
CA ARG A 233 -8.53 -15.81 -2.62
C ARG A 233 -8.00 -14.45 -3.12
N ALA A 234 -7.81 -13.49 -2.22
CA ALA A 234 -7.24 -12.19 -2.56
C ALA A 234 -5.76 -12.29 -2.98
N ALA A 235 -4.95 -13.08 -2.26
CA ALA A 235 -3.56 -13.34 -2.65
C ALA A 235 -3.46 -14.04 -4.01
N TYR A 236 -4.31 -15.05 -4.24
CA TYR A 236 -4.35 -15.78 -5.50
C TYR A 236 -4.82 -14.90 -6.66
N SER A 237 -5.84 -14.07 -6.43
CA SER A 237 -6.32 -13.06 -7.39
C SER A 237 -5.21 -12.10 -7.81
N ARG A 238 -4.43 -11.59 -6.86
CA ARG A 238 -3.34 -10.64 -7.12
C ARG A 238 -2.29 -11.26 -8.04
N LEU A 239 -1.85 -12.49 -7.74
CA LEU A 239 -0.90 -13.23 -8.58
C LEU A 239 -1.46 -13.55 -9.98
N LEU A 240 -2.74 -13.89 -10.11
CA LEU A 240 -3.39 -14.07 -11.42
C LEU A 240 -3.45 -12.77 -12.22
N ALA A 241 -3.74 -11.63 -11.58
CA ALA A 241 -3.77 -10.33 -12.24
C ALA A 241 -2.37 -9.91 -12.72
N THR A 242 -1.34 -10.14 -11.91
CA THR A 242 0.06 -9.91 -12.32
C THR A 242 0.44 -10.82 -13.50
N LEU A 243 0.02 -12.10 -13.46
CA LEU A 243 0.21 -13.02 -14.58
C LEU A 243 -0.53 -12.55 -15.83
N ALA A 244 -1.77 -12.07 -15.71
CA ALA A 244 -2.55 -11.50 -16.81
C ALA A 244 -1.82 -10.33 -17.47
N ALA A 245 -1.37 -9.35 -16.67
CA ALA A 245 -0.62 -8.20 -17.16
C ALA A 245 0.65 -8.63 -17.90
N ARG A 246 1.37 -9.63 -17.37
CA ARG A 246 2.55 -10.20 -18.03
C ARG A 246 2.23 -10.82 -19.38
N ASN A 247 1.15 -11.59 -19.49
CA ASN A 247 0.78 -12.26 -20.74
C ASN A 247 0.36 -11.30 -21.85
N ARG A 248 -0.12 -10.10 -21.53
CA ARG A 248 -0.39 -9.06 -22.55
C ARG A 248 0.85 -8.65 -23.34
N THR A 249 2.05 -8.87 -22.80
CA THR A 249 3.31 -8.60 -23.53
C THR A 249 3.59 -9.62 -24.64
N GLY A 250 2.87 -10.75 -24.70
CA GLY A 250 2.94 -11.72 -25.78
C GLY A 250 4.28 -12.43 -25.98
N THR A 251 5.20 -12.37 -25.00
CA THR A 251 6.56 -12.92 -25.12
C THR A 251 6.85 -13.95 -24.04
N SER A 252 7.31 -15.14 -24.48
CA SER A 252 7.81 -16.25 -23.64
C SER A 252 9.32 -16.43 -23.88
N PHE A 253 10.04 -17.02 -22.93
CA PHE A 253 11.47 -17.32 -23.08
C PHE A 253 11.77 -18.32 -24.22
N LEU A 254 10.74 -19.02 -24.70
CA LEU A 254 10.80 -19.92 -25.88
C LEU A 254 10.38 -19.23 -27.18
N SER A 255 10.06 -17.93 -27.15
CA SER A 255 9.69 -17.20 -28.36
C SER A 255 10.77 -17.33 -29.45
N GLY A 256 10.34 -17.62 -30.68
CA GLY A 256 11.24 -17.86 -31.81
C GLY A 256 11.97 -19.22 -31.80
N ILE A 257 11.58 -20.15 -30.93
CA ILE A 257 11.99 -21.56 -30.98
C ILE A 257 10.85 -22.37 -31.59
N VAL A 258 11.14 -23.02 -32.73
CA VAL A 258 10.15 -23.84 -33.44
C VAL A 258 9.98 -25.18 -32.71
N PRO A 259 8.74 -25.66 -32.46
CA PRO A 259 8.50 -26.98 -31.90
C PRO A 259 9.11 -28.09 -32.76
N ILE A 260 9.55 -29.19 -32.15
CA ILE A 260 10.31 -30.25 -32.85
C ILE A 260 9.56 -30.84 -34.06
N HIS A 261 8.24 -30.98 -34.00
CA HIS A 261 7.45 -31.52 -35.11
C HIS A 261 7.34 -30.53 -36.28
N GLU A 262 7.14 -29.24 -36.00
CA GLU A 262 7.14 -28.20 -37.03
C GLU A 262 8.54 -28.03 -37.64
N TYR A 263 9.58 -28.08 -36.80
CA TYR A 263 10.97 -28.07 -37.25
C TYR A 263 11.26 -29.27 -38.15
N ALA A 264 10.82 -30.47 -37.76
CA ALA A 264 10.97 -31.67 -38.56
C ALA A 264 10.23 -31.54 -39.91
N GLU A 265 8.99 -31.05 -39.92
CA GLU A 265 8.26 -30.80 -41.16
C GLU A 265 8.98 -29.80 -42.07
N GLN A 266 9.48 -28.69 -41.52
CA GLN A 266 10.22 -27.67 -42.27
C GLN A 266 11.53 -28.23 -42.83
N ALA A 267 12.31 -28.95 -42.02
CA ALA A 267 13.57 -29.55 -42.43
C ALA A 267 13.39 -30.64 -43.50
N LEU A 268 12.44 -31.56 -43.30
CA LEU A 268 12.10 -32.61 -44.27
C LEU A 268 11.57 -32.00 -45.57
N LYS A 269 10.74 -30.94 -45.47
CA LYS A 269 10.21 -30.25 -46.64
C LYS A 269 11.31 -29.53 -47.41
N ALA A 270 12.24 -28.88 -46.73
CA ALA A 270 13.37 -28.18 -47.35
C ALA A 270 14.21 -29.16 -48.18
N LEU A 271 14.56 -30.32 -47.61
CA LEU A 271 15.29 -31.37 -48.31
C LEU A 271 14.50 -31.96 -49.50
N MET A 272 13.18 -32.16 -49.36
CA MET A 272 12.34 -32.59 -50.48
C MET A 272 12.36 -31.59 -51.64
N VAL A 273 12.36 -30.29 -51.36
CA VAL A 273 12.39 -29.23 -52.38
C VAL A 273 13.79 -29.05 -52.98
N GLU A 274 14.83 -29.29 -52.18
CA GLU A 274 16.22 -29.31 -52.64
C GLU A 274 16.47 -30.44 -53.64
N ASP A 275 15.91 -31.64 -53.39
CA ASP A 275 16.03 -32.79 -54.28
C ASP A 275 15.32 -32.58 -55.63
N ASP A 276 14.17 -31.90 -55.62
CA ASP A 276 13.44 -31.52 -56.83
C ASP A 276 12.45 -30.36 -56.52
N PRO A 277 12.60 -29.18 -57.15
CA PRO A 277 11.71 -28.05 -56.97
C PRO A 277 10.22 -28.37 -57.27
N ALA A 278 9.93 -29.34 -58.13
CA ALA A 278 8.57 -29.78 -58.45
C ALA A 278 7.87 -30.46 -57.25
N ARG A 279 8.60 -30.86 -56.20
CA ARG A 279 8.04 -31.45 -54.96
C ARG A 279 7.48 -30.40 -54.00
N ARG A 280 7.57 -29.10 -54.31
CA ARG A 280 7.04 -27.99 -53.50
C ARG A 280 5.54 -28.12 -53.10
N PRO A 281 4.62 -28.66 -53.92
CA PRO A 281 3.22 -28.83 -53.52
C PRO A 281 2.96 -29.89 -52.44
N VAL A 282 3.86 -30.86 -52.23
CA VAL A 282 3.64 -31.96 -51.27
C VAL A 282 3.72 -31.47 -49.83
N ARG A 283 2.75 -31.80 -48.99
CA ARG A 283 2.75 -31.39 -47.57
C ARG A 283 3.23 -32.56 -46.71
N VAL A 284 4.31 -32.35 -45.95
CA VAL A 284 4.89 -33.41 -45.09
C VAL A 284 3.88 -33.93 -44.06
N ARG A 285 3.07 -33.03 -43.48
CA ARG A 285 1.95 -33.36 -42.57
C ARG A 285 0.87 -34.29 -43.13
N ASP A 286 0.76 -34.40 -44.46
CA ASP A 286 -0.23 -35.26 -45.12
C ASP A 286 0.31 -36.67 -45.39
N ILE A 287 1.59 -36.92 -45.10
CA ILE A 287 2.25 -38.22 -45.31
C ILE A 287 2.10 -39.05 -44.04
N GLU A 288 1.50 -40.22 -44.19
CA GLU A 288 1.34 -41.20 -43.13
C GLU A 288 2.01 -42.52 -43.54
N VAL A 289 2.60 -43.19 -42.57
CA VAL A 289 3.33 -44.44 -42.76
C VAL A 289 2.69 -45.50 -41.87
N VAL A 290 2.30 -46.61 -42.47
CA VAL A 290 1.82 -47.81 -41.77
C VAL A 290 2.97 -48.80 -41.75
N GLN A 291 3.56 -49.02 -40.58
CA GLN A 291 4.64 -49.99 -40.38
C GLN A 291 4.08 -51.28 -39.80
N GLN A 292 4.53 -52.44 -40.29
CA GLN A 292 4.19 -53.75 -39.75
C GLN A 292 5.37 -54.31 -38.96
N ARG A 293 5.20 -54.49 -37.65
CA ARG A 293 6.21 -55.10 -36.77
C ARG A 293 5.80 -56.51 -36.37
N LEU A 294 6.75 -57.43 -36.32
CA LEU A 294 6.52 -58.79 -35.83
C LEU A 294 6.35 -58.75 -34.30
N GLU A 295 5.25 -59.29 -33.80
CA GLU A 295 4.87 -59.30 -32.38
C GLU A 295 5.29 -60.61 -31.68
N ASN A 296 5.69 -61.63 -32.43
CA ASN A 296 6.16 -62.89 -31.86
C ASN A 296 7.41 -62.65 -31.00
N SER A 297 7.38 -63.15 -29.77
CA SER A 297 8.57 -63.09 -28.91
C SER A 297 9.68 -63.99 -29.46
N ALA A 298 10.93 -63.68 -29.14
CA ALA A 298 12.06 -64.51 -29.54
C ALA A 298 11.86 -65.98 -29.13
N PHE A 299 11.18 -66.24 -28.00
CA PHE A 299 10.83 -67.58 -27.50
C PHE A 299 9.71 -68.28 -28.28
N GLU A 300 8.70 -67.54 -28.78
CA GLU A 300 7.62 -68.10 -29.61
C GLU A 300 8.12 -68.60 -30.97
N ILE A 301 9.26 -68.10 -31.45
CA ILE A 301 9.81 -68.41 -32.78
C ILE A 301 10.72 -69.66 -32.76
N ILE A 302 11.15 -70.13 -31.59
CA ILE A 302 12.09 -71.27 -31.44
C ILE A 302 11.46 -72.55 -30.87
N ASP A 303 10.20 -72.53 -30.41
CA ASP A 303 9.52 -73.70 -29.84
C ASP A 303 8.37 -74.21 -30.74
N PRO A 304 8.41 -75.44 -31.27
CA PRO A 304 7.35 -76.00 -32.12
C PRO A 304 6.04 -76.25 -31.33
N PRO A 305 4.85 -76.03 -31.93
CA PRO A 305 4.62 -75.67 -33.33
C PRO A 305 4.73 -74.16 -33.54
N PHE A 306 5.62 -73.74 -34.44
CA PHE A 306 5.88 -72.33 -34.75
C PHE A 306 4.56 -71.60 -35.06
N PRO A 307 4.06 -70.73 -34.16
CA PRO A 307 2.82 -70.02 -34.38
C PRO A 307 2.96 -69.07 -35.58
N GLU A 308 1.87 -68.81 -36.29
CA GLU A 308 1.90 -67.86 -37.41
C GLU A 308 2.45 -66.49 -36.95
N PRO A 309 3.23 -65.80 -37.81
CA PRO A 309 3.76 -64.48 -37.49
C PRO A 309 2.61 -63.49 -37.30
N ARG A 310 2.48 -62.98 -36.08
CA ARG A 310 1.56 -61.91 -35.71
C ARG A 310 2.23 -60.58 -36.01
N TYR A 311 1.55 -59.76 -36.80
CA TYR A 311 2.04 -58.43 -37.14
C TYR A 311 1.21 -57.35 -36.46
N GLN A 312 1.87 -56.49 -35.70
CA GLN A 312 1.28 -55.27 -35.21
C GLN A 312 1.48 -54.16 -36.25
N SER A 313 0.37 -53.65 -36.79
CA SER A 313 0.40 -52.51 -37.70
C SER A 313 0.31 -51.21 -36.91
N THR A 314 1.32 -50.36 -37.01
CA THR A 314 1.33 -49.02 -36.41
C THR A 314 1.24 -47.96 -37.51
N ARG A 315 0.16 -47.17 -37.49
CA ARG A 315 0.01 -46.00 -38.35
C ARG A 315 0.58 -44.78 -37.64
N SER A 316 1.42 -44.01 -38.32
CA SER A 316 2.03 -42.80 -37.75
C SER A 316 2.20 -41.72 -38.82
N ALA A 317 2.07 -40.45 -38.43
CA ALA A 317 2.44 -39.34 -39.29
C ALA A 317 3.95 -39.37 -39.56
N PHE A 318 4.38 -39.12 -40.80
CA PHE A 318 5.78 -39.22 -41.18
C PHE A 318 6.69 -38.30 -40.35
N ALA A 319 6.29 -37.05 -40.10
CA ALA A 319 7.07 -36.13 -39.28
C ALA A 319 7.25 -36.63 -37.84
N GLN A 320 6.23 -37.25 -37.24
CA GLN A 320 6.35 -37.86 -35.91
C GLN A 320 7.24 -39.10 -35.93
N LEU A 321 7.13 -39.91 -36.99
CA LEU A 321 7.94 -41.10 -37.17
C LEU A 321 9.42 -40.77 -37.39
N ALA A 322 9.71 -39.71 -38.13
CA ALA A 322 11.04 -39.18 -38.35
C ALA A 322 11.67 -38.71 -37.03
N VAL A 323 10.91 -38.01 -36.17
CA VAL A 323 11.36 -37.59 -34.83
C VAL A 323 11.62 -38.77 -33.88
N LYS A 324 10.83 -39.84 -33.96
CA LYS A 324 10.95 -41.01 -33.06
C LYS A 324 12.08 -41.99 -33.39
N ASN A 325 12.65 -41.95 -34.60
CA ASN A 325 13.61 -42.94 -35.10
C ASN A 325 14.86 -42.26 -35.71
N VAL A 326 15.42 -41.24 -35.06
CA VAL A 326 16.47 -40.42 -35.70
C VAL A 326 17.84 -41.11 -35.67
N GLY A 327 18.08 -41.91 -36.71
CA GLY A 327 19.32 -42.63 -37.00
C GLY A 327 19.11 -43.65 -38.12
N ALA A 328 17.88 -44.19 -38.24
CA ALA A 328 17.29 -44.82 -39.42
C ALA A 328 15.86 -45.27 -39.14
N LEU A 329 14.91 -45.02 -40.06
CA LEU A 329 13.64 -45.76 -40.05
C LEU A 329 13.93 -47.27 -40.14
N PRO A 330 13.26 -48.13 -39.34
CA PRO A 330 13.52 -49.56 -39.33
C PRO A 330 13.21 -50.18 -40.70
N ARG A 331 13.97 -51.22 -41.08
CA ARG A 331 13.70 -51.99 -42.31
C ARG A 331 12.56 -52.97 -42.03
N VAL A 332 11.34 -52.48 -42.14
CA VAL A 332 10.10 -53.26 -41.95
C VAL A 332 9.19 -53.09 -43.17
N PRO A 333 8.29 -54.05 -43.43
CA PRO A 333 7.21 -53.84 -44.38
C PRO A 333 6.41 -52.59 -43.99
N ALA A 334 6.30 -51.66 -44.93
CA ALA A 334 5.62 -50.39 -44.69
C ALA A 334 4.83 -49.94 -45.92
N GLN A 335 3.66 -49.36 -45.67
CA GLN A 335 2.81 -48.74 -46.68
C GLN A 335 2.74 -47.23 -46.44
N ILE A 336 2.83 -46.46 -47.51
CA ILE A 336 2.68 -44.99 -47.46
C ILE A 336 1.25 -44.64 -47.85
N LEU A 337 0.64 -43.77 -47.04
CA LEU A 337 -0.65 -43.18 -47.29
C LEU A 337 -0.47 -41.66 -47.42
N TYR A 338 -1.22 -41.03 -48.32
CA TYR A 338 -1.24 -39.58 -48.46
C TYR A 338 -2.66 -39.06 -48.26
N ARG A 339 -2.84 -38.07 -47.39
CA ARG A 339 -4.18 -37.64 -46.95
C ARG A 339 -5.07 -37.13 -48.09
N SER A 340 -4.49 -36.67 -49.20
CA SER A 340 -5.23 -36.15 -50.36
C SER A 340 -5.33 -37.11 -51.55
N GLY A 341 -5.06 -38.41 -51.37
CA GLY A 341 -5.20 -39.43 -52.43
C GLY A 341 -4.04 -40.42 -52.48
N GLU A 342 -3.77 -40.99 -53.66
CA GLU A 342 -2.61 -41.88 -53.83
C GLU A 342 -1.29 -41.11 -53.68
N PRO A 343 -0.29 -41.68 -52.98
CA PRO A 343 1.03 -41.07 -52.87
C PRO A 343 1.70 -41.01 -54.25
N PRO A 344 2.44 -39.94 -54.56
CA PRO A 344 3.23 -39.88 -55.80
C PRO A 344 4.19 -41.08 -55.90
N LEU A 345 4.43 -41.60 -57.10
CA LEU A 345 5.26 -42.79 -57.33
C LEU A 345 6.69 -42.67 -56.76
N TRP A 346 7.24 -41.46 -56.69
CA TRP A 346 8.57 -41.20 -56.12
C TRP A 346 8.59 -41.25 -54.58
N LEU A 347 7.43 -41.14 -53.93
CA LEU A 347 7.30 -41.10 -52.47
C LEU A 347 7.28 -42.53 -51.91
N THR A 348 8.46 -43.16 -51.86
CA THR A 348 8.66 -44.53 -51.36
C THR A 348 9.15 -44.56 -49.91
N TYR A 349 8.99 -45.69 -49.23
CA TYR A 349 9.44 -45.84 -47.84
C TYR A 349 10.97 -45.74 -47.73
N ASP A 350 11.69 -46.23 -48.73
CA ASP A 350 13.15 -46.09 -48.80
C ASP A 350 13.57 -44.63 -48.98
N TYR A 351 12.85 -43.85 -49.80
CA TYR A 351 13.09 -42.42 -49.93
C TYR A 351 12.83 -41.68 -48.60
N LEU A 352 11.73 -41.99 -47.90
CA LEU A 352 11.44 -41.41 -46.57
C LEU A 352 12.53 -41.75 -45.55
N ARG A 353 13.11 -42.96 -45.62
CA ARG A 353 14.23 -43.38 -44.75
C ARG A 353 15.51 -42.60 -45.06
N GLU A 354 15.87 -42.47 -46.33
CA GLU A 354 17.03 -41.69 -46.75
C GLU A 354 16.89 -40.21 -46.37
N LEU A 355 15.70 -39.64 -46.60
CA LEU A 355 15.36 -38.27 -46.25
C LEU A 355 15.50 -38.03 -44.74
N THR A 356 15.02 -38.97 -43.92
CA THR A 356 15.14 -38.90 -42.44
C THR A 356 16.61 -38.93 -42.01
N ASN A 357 17.43 -39.78 -42.63
CA ASN A 357 18.86 -39.86 -42.34
C ASN A 357 19.60 -38.57 -42.70
N ARG A 358 19.31 -37.98 -43.87
CA ARG A 358 19.89 -36.70 -44.31
C ARG A 358 19.43 -35.50 -43.47
N ALA A 359 18.20 -35.54 -42.98
CA ALA A 359 17.66 -34.50 -42.11
C ALA A 359 18.39 -34.43 -40.77
N ASP A 360 18.87 -35.57 -40.25
CA ASP A 360 19.64 -35.69 -39.01
C ASP A 360 19.04 -34.83 -37.88
N LEU A 361 17.72 -34.97 -37.69
CA LEU A 361 16.95 -34.18 -36.73
C LEU A 361 17.46 -34.37 -35.29
N GLY A 362 18.12 -35.50 -35.04
CA GLY A 362 18.60 -35.94 -33.74
C GLY A 362 19.84 -35.20 -33.28
N GLN A 363 20.67 -34.75 -34.21
CA GLN A 363 21.77 -33.86 -33.90
C GLN A 363 21.37 -32.38 -34.11
N ARG A 364 20.70 -32.07 -35.23
CA ARG A 364 20.45 -30.67 -35.62
C ARG A 364 19.49 -29.93 -34.71
N TYR A 365 18.46 -30.60 -34.17
CA TYR A 365 17.50 -29.93 -33.29
C TYR A 365 18.07 -29.63 -31.90
N PRO A 366 18.74 -30.57 -31.19
CA PRO A 366 19.42 -30.24 -29.94
C PRO A 366 20.52 -29.17 -30.10
N ASP A 367 21.26 -29.18 -31.21
CA ASP A 367 22.30 -28.16 -31.49
C ASP A 367 21.67 -26.77 -31.68
N MET A 368 20.50 -26.69 -32.33
CA MET A 368 19.74 -25.44 -32.43
C MET A 368 19.29 -24.95 -31.04
N LEU A 369 18.78 -25.85 -30.19
CA LEU A 369 18.38 -25.50 -28.82
C LEU A 369 19.58 -25.02 -27.99
N GLN A 370 20.71 -25.73 -28.03
CA GLN A 370 21.95 -25.36 -27.36
C GLN A 370 22.41 -23.96 -27.77
N ARG A 371 22.41 -23.67 -29.08
CA ARG A 371 22.79 -22.35 -29.60
C ARG A 371 21.87 -21.24 -29.10
N LYS A 372 20.55 -21.41 -29.25
CA LYS A 372 19.55 -20.37 -28.93
C LYS A 372 19.31 -20.16 -27.42
N LEU A 373 19.48 -21.21 -26.62
CA LEU A 373 19.19 -21.16 -25.19
C LEU A 373 20.43 -20.90 -24.31
N LEU A 374 21.63 -21.30 -24.75
CA LEU A 374 22.82 -21.27 -23.88
C LEU A 374 24.04 -20.58 -24.50
N ASP A 375 24.32 -20.78 -25.80
CA ASP A 375 25.62 -20.36 -26.36
C ASP A 375 25.67 -18.88 -26.76
N VAL A 376 24.55 -18.30 -27.21
CA VAL A 376 24.49 -16.90 -27.65
C VAL A 376 24.21 -15.97 -26.45
N PRO A 377 25.16 -15.13 -25.99
CA PRO A 377 25.01 -14.40 -24.73
C PRO A 377 23.84 -13.42 -24.70
N GLN A 378 23.58 -12.72 -25.82
CA GLN A 378 22.47 -11.77 -25.90
C GLN A 378 21.10 -12.47 -25.85
N GLU A 379 20.95 -13.60 -26.55
CA GLU A 379 19.72 -14.40 -26.48
C GLU A 379 19.56 -15.05 -25.09
N PHE A 380 20.65 -15.54 -24.49
CA PHE A 380 20.66 -16.09 -23.13
C PHE A 380 20.10 -15.08 -22.13
N GLU A 381 20.65 -13.85 -22.08
CA GLU A 381 20.19 -12.83 -21.14
C GLU A 381 18.74 -12.41 -21.38
N GLN A 382 18.35 -12.20 -22.65
CA GLN A 382 16.96 -11.84 -22.98
C GLN A 382 15.97 -12.92 -22.54
N ARG A 383 16.28 -14.19 -22.81
CA ARG A 383 15.42 -15.32 -22.45
C ARG A 383 15.44 -15.58 -20.94
N ARG A 384 16.58 -15.38 -20.27
CA ARG A 384 16.71 -15.47 -18.81
C ARG A 384 15.82 -14.45 -18.12
N GLU A 385 15.80 -13.19 -18.58
CA GLU A 385 14.91 -12.16 -18.04
C GLU A 385 13.42 -12.50 -18.29
N GLN A 386 13.08 -13.01 -19.47
CA GLN A 386 11.72 -13.45 -19.77
C GLN A 386 11.27 -14.63 -18.89
N PHE A 387 12.20 -15.54 -18.59
CA PHE A 387 12.01 -16.67 -17.69
C PHE A 387 11.83 -16.18 -16.25
N HIS A 388 12.72 -15.31 -15.76
CA HIS A 388 12.64 -14.69 -14.43
C HIS A 388 11.29 -14.01 -14.21
N ALA A 389 10.90 -13.10 -15.12
CA ALA A 389 9.64 -12.34 -15.03
C ALA A 389 8.37 -13.23 -15.04
N SER A 390 8.47 -14.45 -15.55
CA SER A 390 7.35 -15.42 -15.52
C SER A 390 7.38 -16.26 -14.25
N MET A 391 8.56 -16.77 -13.88
CA MET A 391 8.73 -17.71 -12.77
C MET A 391 8.58 -17.06 -11.40
N CYS A 392 8.90 -15.77 -11.27
CA CYS A 392 8.65 -15.01 -10.04
C CYS A 392 7.16 -14.88 -9.68
N ILE A 393 6.26 -15.10 -10.65
CA ILE A 393 4.80 -15.11 -10.44
C ILE A 393 4.30 -16.55 -10.31
N GLN A 394 4.74 -17.44 -11.19
CA GLN A 394 4.23 -18.81 -11.29
C GLN A 394 4.62 -19.69 -10.09
N LEU A 395 5.84 -19.56 -9.56
CA LEU A 395 6.27 -20.36 -8.40
C LEU A 395 5.51 -20.00 -7.11
N PRO A 396 5.35 -18.72 -6.75
CA PRO A 396 4.46 -18.33 -5.65
C PRO A 396 3.01 -18.76 -5.87
N LEU A 397 2.51 -18.65 -7.10
CA LEU A 397 1.14 -19.04 -7.44
C LEU A 397 0.92 -20.56 -7.23
N LEU A 398 1.89 -21.39 -7.65
CA LEU A 398 1.88 -22.83 -7.41
C LEU A 398 1.97 -23.16 -5.92
N ALA A 399 2.89 -22.53 -5.18
CA ALA A 399 3.02 -22.73 -3.75
C ALA A 399 1.73 -22.32 -3.00
N LEU A 400 1.06 -21.26 -3.45
CA LEU A 400 -0.22 -20.83 -2.89
C LEU A 400 -1.35 -21.82 -3.20
N GLU A 401 -1.42 -22.36 -4.43
CA GLU A 401 -2.37 -23.44 -4.76
C GLU A 401 -2.18 -24.63 -3.81
N LEU A 402 -0.95 -25.10 -3.65
CA LEU A 402 -0.65 -26.25 -2.80
C LEU A 402 -0.93 -25.95 -1.32
N ARG A 403 -0.70 -24.72 -0.87
CA ARG A 403 -1.09 -24.26 0.47
C ARG A 403 -2.60 -24.30 0.67
N ILE A 404 -3.38 -23.78 -0.29
CA ILE A 404 -4.85 -23.78 -0.20
C ILE A 404 -5.39 -25.22 -0.20
N ARG A 405 -4.73 -26.12 -0.94
CA ARG A 405 -5.05 -27.55 -1.00
C ARG A 405 -4.51 -28.37 0.17
N SER A 406 -3.92 -27.72 1.18
CA SER A 406 -3.30 -28.37 2.34
C SER A 406 -2.20 -29.39 2.00
N ARG A 407 -1.52 -29.18 0.86
CA ARG A 407 -0.35 -29.95 0.42
C ARG A 407 0.98 -29.29 0.81
N LEU A 408 0.95 -27.99 1.09
CA LEU A 408 2.05 -27.23 1.71
C LEU A 408 1.54 -26.50 2.96
N THR A 409 2.40 -26.40 3.96
CA THR A 409 2.16 -25.58 5.15
C THR A 409 2.28 -24.08 4.85
N ASP A 410 1.74 -23.22 5.72
CA ASP A 410 1.92 -21.77 5.61
C ASP A 410 3.40 -21.38 5.68
N LEU A 411 4.17 -22.05 6.55
CA LEU A 411 5.61 -21.84 6.66
C LEU A 411 6.33 -22.21 5.36
N ALA A 412 6.06 -23.38 4.78
CA ALA A 412 6.65 -23.78 3.51
C ALA A 412 6.32 -22.80 2.37
N TYR A 413 5.08 -22.31 2.29
CA TYR A 413 4.69 -21.26 1.35
C TYR A 413 5.51 -19.97 1.55
N ARG A 414 5.62 -19.47 2.78
CA ARG A 414 6.41 -18.27 3.09
C ARG A 414 7.89 -18.46 2.74
N GLN A 415 8.46 -19.63 3.00
CA GLN A 415 9.85 -19.97 2.64
C GLN A 415 10.07 -19.96 1.12
N VAL A 416 9.14 -20.51 0.33
CA VAL A 416 9.21 -20.45 -1.13
C VAL A 416 9.16 -19.01 -1.65
N VAL A 417 8.21 -18.20 -1.16
CA VAL A 417 8.08 -16.79 -1.58
C VAL A 417 9.31 -15.98 -1.21
N ALA A 418 9.86 -16.17 0.00
CA ALA A 418 11.05 -15.48 0.48
C ALA A 418 12.31 -15.89 -0.30
N ALA A 419 12.49 -17.19 -0.60
CA ALA A 419 13.67 -17.66 -1.33
C ALA A 419 13.79 -17.10 -2.76
N LEU A 420 12.69 -16.61 -3.32
CA LEU A 420 12.60 -16.04 -4.67
C LEU A 420 12.74 -14.51 -4.70
N GLN A 421 12.88 -13.84 -3.55
CA GLN A 421 13.07 -12.39 -3.51
C GLN A 421 14.44 -11.99 -4.07
N PRO A 422 14.58 -10.86 -4.77
CA PRO A 422 15.87 -10.40 -5.26
C PRO A 422 16.80 -10.02 -4.11
N ASP A 423 16.28 -9.31 -3.09
CA ASP A 423 17.06 -8.75 -2.00
C ASP A 423 17.31 -9.74 -0.86
N ALA A 424 18.57 -9.82 -0.41
CA ALA A 424 18.97 -10.71 0.68
C ALA A 424 18.27 -10.40 2.02
N PHE A 425 17.84 -9.14 2.21
CA PHE A 425 17.07 -8.73 3.38
C PHE A 425 15.67 -9.38 3.39
N ASP A 426 15.02 -9.46 2.23
CA ASP A 426 13.68 -10.03 2.07
C ASP A 426 13.69 -11.57 1.93
N ARG A 427 14.87 -12.18 1.72
CA ARG A 427 15.08 -13.63 1.76
C ARG A 427 15.11 -14.20 3.17
N GLN A 428 14.23 -13.74 4.06
CA GLN A 428 14.17 -14.21 5.45
C GLN A 428 12.76 -14.59 5.87
N VAL A 429 12.67 -15.69 6.63
CA VAL A 429 11.44 -16.11 7.30
C VAL A 429 11.79 -16.41 8.75
N GLU A 430 11.13 -15.74 9.68
CA GLU A 430 11.34 -15.92 11.13
C GLU A 430 12.83 -15.77 11.54
N GLY A 431 13.53 -14.82 10.91
CA GLY A 431 14.94 -14.53 11.14
C GLY A 431 15.92 -15.56 10.56
N GLN A 432 15.45 -16.52 9.76
CA GLN A 432 16.28 -17.49 9.05
C GLN A 432 16.42 -17.11 7.57
N ALA A 433 17.65 -17.09 7.05
CA ALA A 433 17.91 -16.87 5.63
C ALA A 433 17.42 -18.06 4.79
N MET A 434 16.66 -17.79 3.75
CA MET A 434 16.12 -18.78 2.82
C MET A 434 17.04 -18.94 1.61
N VAL A 435 17.33 -20.18 1.24
CA VAL A 435 18.22 -20.50 0.12
C VAL A 435 17.63 -21.60 -0.76
N VAL A 436 18.07 -21.61 -2.02
CA VAL A 436 17.77 -22.66 -2.99
C VAL A 436 19.04 -23.49 -3.21
N ARG A 437 18.90 -24.82 -3.19
CA ARG A 437 20.00 -25.78 -3.37
C ARG A 437 19.72 -26.67 -4.58
N PRO A 438 20.69 -26.97 -5.45
CA PRO A 438 20.53 -28.06 -6.41
C PRO A 438 20.42 -29.39 -5.64
N LEU A 439 19.48 -30.25 -6.03
CA LEU A 439 19.39 -31.59 -5.44
C LEU A 439 20.62 -32.40 -5.88
N GLY A 440 21.35 -32.98 -4.93
CA GLY A 440 22.51 -33.82 -5.25
C GLY A 440 22.85 -34.81 -4.14
N PHE A 441 23.68 -35.78 -4.48
CA PHE A 441 24.07 -36.90 -3.60
C PHE A 441 25.58 -37.04 -3.52
N GLN A 442 26.05 -37.57 -2.40
CA GLN A 442 27.46 -37.92 -2.19
C GLN A 442 27.56 -39.19 -1.34
N THR A 443 28.52 -40.07 -1.65
CA THR A 443 28.76 -41.38 -1.02
C THR A 443 29.92 -41.33 0.01
N GLY A 444 29.96 -40.28 0.83
CA GLY A 444 31.02 -40.01 1.82
C GLY A 444 31.25 -38.52 2.04
N ALA A 445 32.08 -38.14 3.01
CA ALA A 445 32.37 -36.73 3.31
C ALA A 445 33.16 -36.02 2.19
N ASP A 446 34.07 -36.75 1.51
CA ASP A 446 34.96 -36.23 0.48
C ASP A 446 34.70 -36.79 -0.94
N SER A 447 33.56 -37.46 -1.14
CA SER A 447 33.19 -38.01 -2.44
C SER A 447 32.67 -36.92 -3.39
N ARG A 448 32.85 -37.14 -4.69
CA ARG A 448 32.24 -36.30 -5.74
C ARG A 448 30.72 -36.19 -5.51
N LYS A 449 30.18 -34.99 -5.74
CA LYS A 449 28.74 -34.71 -5.66
C LYS A 449 28.09 -34.97 -7.01
N ASP A 450 27.06 -35.78 -7.00
CA ASP A 450 26.25 -36.13 -8.16
C ASP A 450 24.94 -35.34 -8.10
N TYR A 451 24.87 -34.27 -8.89
CA TYR A 451 23.69 -33.40 -8.96
C TYR A 451 22.62 -33.95 -9.91
N VAL A 452 21.37 -33.78 -9.51
CA VAL A 452 20.18 -34.14 -10.26
C VAL A 452 19.80 -32.99 -11.16
N LEU A 453 19.68 -33.24 -12.47
CA LEU A 453 19.34 -32.21 -13.42
C LEU A 453 17.94 -31.65 -13.14
N ASN A 454 17.83 -30.33 -13.08
CA ASN A 454 16.57 -29.59 -12.98
C ASN A 454 15.71 -29.96 -11.77
N MET A 455 16.32 -30.23 -10.60
CA MET A 455 15.63 -30.40 -9.33
C MET A 455 16.32 -29.61 -8.23
N PHE A 456 15.53 -28.96 -7.38
CA PHE A 456 16.02 -28.03 -6.37
C PHE A 456 15.35 -28.25 -5.02
N VAL A 457 16.04 -27.89 -3.94
CA VAL A 457 15.50 -27.91 -2.58
C VAL A 457 15.50 -26.49 -2.04
N ILE A 458 14.33 -26.01 -1.63
CA ILE A 458 14.11 -24.68 -1.06
C ILE A 458 13.94 -24.83 0.45
N GLY A 459 14.62 -23.98 1.23
CA GLY A 459 14.45 -23.95 2.67
C GLY A 459 15.52 -23.12 3.38
N PRO A 460 15.56 -23.16 4.72
CA PRO A 460 16.52 -22.38 5.49
C PRO A 460 17.97 -22.75 5.19
N GLN A 461 18.87 -21.78 5.34
CA GLN A 461 20.31 -21.99 5.22
C GLN A 461 20.83 -23.00 6.27
N ALA A 462 20.30 -22.95 7.49
CA ALA A 462 20.57 -23.93 8.53
C ALA A 462 19.77 -25.24 8.32
N LEU A 463 20.47 -26.37 8.17
CA LEU A 463 19.86 -27.68 7.86
C LEU A 463 19.02 -28.32 9.00
N GLY A 464 19.00 -27.71 10.19
CA GLY A 464 18.24 -28.19 11.36
C GLY A 464 16.88 -27.52 11.58
N ARG A 465 16.44 -26.63 10.68
CA ARG A 465 15.29 -25.73 10.89
C ARG A 465 14.24 -25.87 9.78
N GLY A 466 13.90 -27.09 9.37
CA GLY A 466 12.92 -27.37 8.31
C GLY A 466 11.56 -26.67 8.52
N PRO A 467 10.67 -26.69 7.52
CA PRO A 467 10.61 -27.69 6.45
C PRO A 467 11.53 -27.41 5.24
N TYR A 468 11.66 -28.41 4.37
CA TYR A 468 12.36 -28.35 3.10
C TYR A 468 11.40 -28.69 1.96
N ILE A 469 11.42 -27.90 0.90
CA ILE A 469 10.54 -28.06 -0.26
C ILE A 469 11.36 -28.57 -1.42
N LEU A 470 11.11 -29.80 -1.86
CA LEU A 470 11.68 -30.35 -3.09
C LEU A 470 10.87 -29.83 -4.28
N TYR A 471 11.48 -28.96 -5.08
CA TYR A 471 10.95 -28.47 -6.33
C TYR A 471 11.44 -29.33 -7.51
N ARG A 472 10.50 -29.98 -8.19
CA ARG A 472 10.69 -30.81 -9.38
C ARG A 472 9.88 -30.23 -10.54
N PRO A 473 10.43 -29.27 -11.30
CA PRO A 473 9.82 -28.79 -12.53
C PRO A 473 9.31 -29.96 -13.38
N ALA A 474 8.08 -29.85 -13.89
CA ALA A 474 7.40 -30.86 -14.72
C ALA A 474 7.17 -32.25 -14.13
N SER A 475 7.27 -32.41 -12.82
CA SER A 475 6.71 -33.56 -12.14
C SER A 475 5.19 -33.44 -12.01
N VAL A 476 4.50 -34.57 -11.94
CA VAL A 476 3.08 -34.66 -11.54
C VAL A 476 2.85 -33.98 -10.18
N GLU A 477 3.84 -34.09 -9.30
CA GLU A 477 3.90 -33.38 -8.02
C GLU A 477 5.13 -32.44 -8.02
N PRO A 478 4.95 -31.18 -8.44
CA PRO A 478 6.06 -30.27 -8.72
C PRO A 478 6.72 -29.70 -7.45
N MET A 479 6.02 -29.69 -6.32
CA MET A 479 6.58 -29.30 -5.01
C MET A 479 6.13 -30.28 -3.93
N LEU A 480 7.09 -30.81 -3.18
CA LEU A 480 6.86 -31.70 -2.04
C LEU A 480 7.50 -31.12 -0.78
N GLU A 481 6.76 -31.10 0.32
CA GLU A 481 7.26 -30.65 1.63
C GLU A 481 7.76 -31.81 2.47
N PHE A 482 8.93 -31.63 3.07
CA PHE A 482 9.54 -32.56 4.00
C PHE A 482 9.88 -31.85 5.31
N VAL A 483 9.52 -32.47 6.43
CA VAL A 483 9.72 -31.89 7.77
C VAL A 483 11.20 -31.68 8.13
N SER A 484 12.11 -32.46 7.55
CA SER A 484 13.54 -32.39 7.83
C SER A 484 14.39 -32.83 6.63
N TRP A 485 15.68 -32.49 6.67
CA TRP A 485 16.66 -32.89 5.66
C TRP A 485 16.80 -34.42 5.57
N ALA A 486 16.70 -35.11 6.70
CA ALA A 486 16.70 -36.57 6.76
C ALA A 486 15.42 -37.18 6.18
N ALA A 487 14.26 -36.55 6.42
CA ALA A 487 12.98 -37.02 5.88
C ALA A 487 12.95 -36.94 4.34
N LEU A 488 13.56 -35.91 3.76
CA LEU A 488 13.74 -35.81 2.30
C LEU A 488 14.57 -36.99 1.75
N LEU A 489 15.69 -37.33 2.39
CA LEU A 489 16.52 -38.46 1.96
C LEU A 489 15.78 -39.80 2.10
N SER A 490 15.10 -40.02 3.22
CA SER A 490 14.29 -41.24 3.46
C SER A 490 13.22 -41.41 2.39
N ALA A 491 12.52 -40.34 2.04
CA ALA A 491 11.50 -40.38 0.99
C ALA A 491 12.08 -40.79 -0.37
N ILE A 492 13.25 -40.30 -0.75
CA ILE A 492 13.92 -40.69 -2.01
C ILE A 492 14.37 -42.16 -1.98
N GLN A 493 14.69 -42.69 -0.80
CA GLN A 493 15.08 -44.09 -0.62
C GLN A 493 13.87 -45.05 -0.65
N GLU A 494 12.73 -44.62 -0.14
CA GLU A 494 11.56 -45.48 0.11
C GLU A 494 10.45 -45.37 -0.94
N ASP A 495 10.25 -44.21 -1.57
CA ASP A 495 9.15 -43.95 -2.52
C ASP A 495 9.59 -44.25 -3.98
N PRO A 496 9.13 -45.36 -4.61
CA PRO A 496 9.65 -45.78 -5.92
C PRO A 496 9.40 -44.77 -7.06
N PRO A 497 8.21 -44.15 -7.20
CA PRO A 497 8.00 -43.02 -8.13
C PRO A 497 8.99 -41.86 -7.95
N LEU A 498 9.23 -41.42 -6.71
CA LEU A 498 10.18 -40.32 -6.43
C LEU A 498 11.62 -40.75 -6.75
N GLN A 499 12.01 -41.96 -6.35
CA GLN A 499 13.32 -42.54 -6.64
C GLN A 499 13.57 -42.63 -8.14
N GLY A 500 12.60 -43.13 -8.92
CA GLY A 500 12.70 -43.22 -10.37
C GLY A 500 12.87 -41.85 -11.03
N SER A 501 12.12 -40.84 -10.57
CA SER A 501 12.24 -39.46 -11.05
C SER A 501 13.62 -38.87 -10.77
N VAL A 502 14.15 -39.07 -9.55
CA VAL A 502 15.49 -38.59 -9.15
C VAL A 502 16.59 -39.30 -9.94
N LEU A 503 16.51 -40.62 -10.09
CA LEU A 503 17.47 -41.41 -10.86
C LEU A 503 17.49 -40.96 -12.33
N ALA A 504 16.34 -40.69 -12.94
CA ALA A 504 16.26 -40.18 -14.32
C ALA A 504 16.95 -38.81 -14.50
N GLY A 505 16.93 -37.96 -13.46
CA GLY A 505 17.62 -36.68 -13.47
C GLY A 505 19.14 -36.78 -13.32
N LEU A 506 19.68 -37.89 -12.79
CA LEU A 506 21.13 -38.12 -12.65
C LEU A 506 21.80 -38.37 -14.01
N ALA A 507 23.12 -38.17 -14.05
CA ALA A 507 23.92 -38.50 -15.22
C ALA A 507 23.94 -40.02 -15.47
N PRO A 508 23.81 -40.50 -16.73
CA PRO A 508 23.84 -41.94 -17.02
C PRO A 508 25.08 -42.66 -16.49
N SER A 509 26.21 -41.95 -16.41
CA SER A 509 27.47 -42.49 -15.87
C SER A 509 27.40 -42.89 -14.40
N VAL A 510 26.48 -42.32 -13.60
CA VAL A 510 26.37 -42.60 -12.16
C VAL A 510 25.17 -43.46 -11.80
N HIS A 511 24.35 -43.85 -12.78
CA HIS A 511 23.18 -44.70 -12.54
C HIS A 511 23.55 -46.04 -11.90
N HIS A 512 24.69 -46.62 -12.27
CA HIS A 512 25.17 -47.88 -11.68
C HIS A 512 25.39 -47.79 -10.16
N VAL A 513 25.66 -46.60 -9.63
CA VAL A 513 25.89 -46.35 -8.19
C VAL A 513 24.57 -46.32 -7.41
N TYR A 514 23.54 -45.65 -7.97
CA TYR A 514 22.30 -45.33 -7.25
C TYR A 514 21.09 -46.22 -7.61
N ALA A 515 21.11 -46.87 -8.78
CA ALA A 515 20.03 -47.77 -9.20
C ALA A 515 19.94 -49.04 -8.35
N ASN A 516 18.81 -49.75 -8.40
CA ASN A 516 18.60 -51.05 -7.76
C ASN A 516 18.93 -51.05 -6.24
N GLY A 517 18.47 -50.05 -5.50
CA GLY A 517 18.73 -49.92 -4.06
C GLY A 517 19.96 -49.08 -3.69
N GLY A 518 20.68 -48.56 -4.68
CA GLY A 518 21.90 -47.76 -4.51
C GLY A 518 21.74 -46.44 -3.74
N PHE A 519 20.53 -45.90 -3.60
CA PHE A 519 20.26 -44.75 -2.71
C PHE A 519 20.36 -45.12 -1.22
N VAL A 520 20.16 -46.39 -0.87
CA VAL A 520 20.30 -46.91 0.50
C VAL A 520 21.72 -47.46 0.70
N GLU A 521 22.18 -48.32 -0.21
CA GLU A 521 23.52 -48.89 -0.22
C GLU A 521 24.19 -48.66 -1.58
N PRO A 522 24.99 -47.58 -1.73
CA PRO A 522 25.54 -47.19 -3.03
C PRO A 522 26.53 -48.24 -3.55
N HIS A 523 26.39 -48.60 -4.83
CA HIS A 523 27.23 -49.61 -5.49
C HIS A 523 28.59 -49.05 -5.94
N VAL A 524 29.32 -48.44 -5.00
CA VAL A 524 30.67 -47.94 -5.26
C VAL A 524 31.64 -49.13 -5.19
N GLY A 525 32.40 -49.39 -6.27
CA GLY A 525 33.26 -50.56 -6.37
C GLY A 525 34.20 -50.73 -5.17
N ARG A 526 34.12 -51.88 -4.49
CA ARG A 526 35.01 -52.25 -3.38
C ARG A 526 36.34 -52.72 -3.93
N VAL A 527 37.42 -51.95 -3.74
CA VAL A 527 38.78 -52.47 -3.95
C VAL A 527 39.15 -53.27 -2.71
N VAL A 528 39.06 -54.60 -2.81
CA VAL A 528 39.54 -55.53 -1.76
C VAL A 528 41.01 -55.85 -2.07
N PHE A 529 41.92 -55.11 -1.46
CA PHE A 529 43.28 -55.61 -1.21
C PHE A 529 43.32 -56.13 0.24
N GLY A 530 44.02 -57.25 0.42
CA GLY A 530 43.91 -58.13 1.59
C GLY A 530 44.04 -57.49 2.97
N ASP A 531 43.58 -58.29 3.93
CA ASP A 531 43.42 -58.11 5.36
C ASP A 531 42.17 -57.34 5.83
N PHE A 532 41.42 -58.03 6.69
CA PHE A 532 40.08 -57.71 7.17
C PHE A 532 40.08 -56.45 8.05
N ASP A 533 39.87 -55.29 7.45
CA ASP A 533 39.19 -54.19 8.14
C ASP A 533 37.74 -54.13 7.65
N ALA A 534 36.82 -54.43 8.57
CA ALA A 534 35.38 -54.30 8.35
C ALA A 534 35.02 -52.82 8.18
N LEU A 535 35.17 -52.29 6.97
CA LEU A 535 34.79 -50.93 6.64
C LEU A 535 33.25 -50.81 6.65
N LEU A 536 32.76 -49.86 7.45
CA LEU A 536 31.33 -49.53 7.56
C LEU A 536 30.73 -49.24 6.18
N PRO A 537 29.49 -49.66 5.91
CA PRO A 537 28.82 -49.36 4.63
C PRO A 537 28.76 -47.84 4.41
N GLN A 538 29.25 -47.38 3.25
CA GLN A 538 29.13 -45.98 2.85
C GLN A 538 27.64 -45.63 2.74
N ARG A 539 27.20 -44.55 3.38
CA ARG A 539 25.82 -44.06 3.30
C ARG A 539 25.75 -42.88 2.33
N VAL A 540 24.70 -42.86 1.53
CA VAL A 540 24.37 -41.69 0.72
C VAL A 540 23.93 -40.55 1.63
N SER A 541 24.44 -39.34 1.36
CA SER A 541 23.96 -38.11 1.98
C SER A 541 23.63 -37.07 0.90
N LEU A 542 22.71 -36.16 1.22
CA LEU A 542 22.32 -35.07 0.32
C LEU A 542 23.37 -33.95 0.33
N ALA A 543 23.67 -33.40 -0.84
CA ALA A 543 24.52 -32.23 -1.01
C ALA A 543 23.86 -30.99 -0.37
N SER A 544 24.61 -30.26 0.46
CA SER A 544 24.10 -29.15 1.28
C SER A 544 24.34 -27.74 0.71
N GLU A 545 25.04 -27.64 -0.42
CA GLU A 545 25.48 -26.36 -0.99
C GLU A 545 24.30 -25.54 -1.53
N ALA A 546 24.24 -24.27 -1.15
CA ALA A 546 23.34 -23.31 -1.75
C ALA A 546 23.88 -22.88 -3.13
N LEU A 547 22.97 -22.45 -4.01
CA LEU A 547 23.36 -21.85 -5.28
C LEU A 547 24.28 -20.64 -5.04
N SER A 548 25.41 -20.61 -5.74
CA SER A 548 26.37 -19.51 -5.71
C SER A 548 26.03 -18.37 -6.68
N GLU A 549 25.21 -18.68 -7.69
CA GLU A 549 24.70 -17.73 -8.68
C GLU A 549 23.26 -17.32 -8.36
N ASP A 550 22.73 -16.35 -9.12
CA ASP A 550 21.33 -15.94 -9.02
C ASP A 550 20.37 -17.14 -9.24
N VAL A 551 19.32 -17.21 -8.42
CA VAL A 551 18.38 -18.35 -8.38
C VAL A 551 17.73 -18.57 -9.75
N PHE A 552 17.26 -17.51 -10.40
CA PHE A 552 16.57 -17.63 -11.69
C PHE A 552 17.53 -17.95 -12.83
N SER A 553 18.77 -17.49 -12.74
CA SER A 553 19.84 -17.85 -13.66
C SER A 553 20.15 -19.35 -13.60
N ALA A 554 20.29 -19.91 -12.39
CA ALA A 554 20.49 -21.34 -12.19
C ALA A 554 19.29 -22.18 -12.67
N LEU A 555 18.06 -21.76 -12.32
CA LEU A 555 16.83 -22.42 -12.75
C LEU A 555 16.69 -22.39 -14.27
N TYR A 556 16.95 -21.24 -14.92
CA TYR A 556 16.91 -21.12 -16.37
C TYR A 556 17.90 -22.05 -17.04
N ARG A 557 19.16 -22.06 -16.58
CA ARG A 557 20.22 -22.91 -17.12
C ARG A 557 19.88 -24.39 -16.96
N ALA A 558 19.41 -24.80 -15.78
CA ALA A 558 19.02 -26.19 -15.52
C ALA A 558 17.82 -26.61 -16.40
N CYS A 559 16.82 -25.74 -16.56
CA CYS A 559 15.71 -25.96 -17.49
C CYS A 559 16.21 -26.11 -18.93
N ALA A 560 17.02 -25.18 -19.44
CA ALA A 560 17.55 -25.23 -20.80
C ALA A 560 18.38 -26.50 -21.05
N GLN A 561 19.25 -26.87 -20.10
CA GLN A 561 20.03 -28.11 -20.16
C GLN A 561 19.14 -29.35 -20.14
N ALA A 562 18.07 -29.37 -19.35
CA ALA A 562 17.10 -30.46 -19.34
C ALA A 562 16.39 -30.60 -20.69
N LEU A 563 16.04 -29.49 -21.35
CA LEU A 563 15.44 -29.50 -22.70
C LEU A 563 16.40 -30.04 -23.75
N ILE A 564 17.67 -29.61 -23.72
CA ILE A 564 18.69 -30.06 -24.67
C ILE A 564 19.02 -31.54 -24.44
N LYS A 565 19.20 -31.95 -23.17
CA LYS A 565 19.41 -33.36 -22.82
C LYS A 565 18.24 -34.21 -23.29
N ARG A 566 17.00 -33.76 -23.08
CA ARG A 566 15.81 -34.47 -23.56
C ARG A 566 15.78 -34.61 -25.08
N ALA A 567 16.05 -33.52 -25.81
CA ALA A 567 16.10 -33.54 -27.26
C ALA A 567 17.18 -34.52 -27.77
N LYS A 568 18.31 -34.65 -27.05
CA LYS A 568 19.35 -35.65 -27.34
C LYS A 568 18.89 -37.07 -27.00
N ASP A 569 18.30 -37.31 -25.83
CA ASP A 569 17.85 -38.64 -25.41
C ASP A 569 16.74 -39.20 -26.31
N ASP A 570 15.81 -38.35 -26.76
CA ASP A 570 14.76 -38.71 -27.73
C ASP A 570 15.33 -39.07 -29.12
N SER A 571 16.56 -38.68 -29.41
CA SER A 571 17.20 -38.89 -30.71
C SER A 571 18.09 -40.13 -30.84
N VAL A 572 18.58 -40.71 -29.74
CA VAL A 572 19.64 -41.76 -29.79
C VAL A 572 19.17 -43.16 -29.34
N SER A 573 18.01 -43.30 -28.69
CA SER A 573 17.65 -44.55 -28.00
C SER A 573 16.96 -45.61 -28.89
N ASN A 574 17.72 -46.66 -29.26
CA ASN A 574 17.25 -47.86 -29.96
C ASN A 574 16.83 -49.03 -29.02
N SER A 575 16.70 -48.81 -27.70
CA SER A 575 16.30 -49.87 -26.76
C SER A 575 14.88 -49.66 -26.22
N GLU A 576 13.92 -50.46 -26.71
CA GLU A 576 12.50 -50.41 -26.34
C GLU A 576 12.27 -50.58 -24.82
N ALA A 577 13.09 -51.38 -24.12
CA ALA A 577 12.93 -51.66 -22.69
C ALA A 577 13.28 -50.50 -21.73
N ARG A 578 14.16 -49.55 -22.13
CA ARG A 578 14.44 -48.32 -21.34
C ARG A 578 13.47 -47.18 -21.65
N TRP A 579 12.78 -47.27 -22.78
CA TRP A 579 11.93 -46.22 -23.32
C TRP A 579 10.65 -46.04 -22.47
N ASP A 580 10.08 -47.12 -21.94
CA ASP A 580 8.83 -47.05 -21.20
C ASP A 580 8.99 -46.47 -19.78
N GLN A 581 10.14 -46.63 -19.13
CA GLN A 581 10.43 -46.00 -17.83
C GLN A 581 10.88 -44.52 -17.93
N LEU A 582 11.50 -44.12 -19.05
CA LEU A 582 11.90 -42.73 -19.33
C LEU A 582 10.77 -41.88 -19.96
N LYS A 583 9.72 -42.51 -20.48
CA LYS A 583 8.54 -41.83 -21.06
C LYS A 583 7.85 -40.93 -20.05
N ASP A 584 7.63 -41.40 -18.83
CA ASP A 584 6.80 -40.67 -17.85
C ASP A 584 7.45 -39.37 -17.36
N PHE A 585 8.78 -39.37 -17.17
CA PHE A 585 9.54 -38.16 -16.81
C PHE A 585 9.73 -37.21 -18.01
N GLY A 586 9.99 -37.78 -19.19
CA GLY A 586 10.34 -37.03 -20.39
C GLY A 586 9.17 -36.42 -21.16
N TRP A 587 8.04 -37.13 -21.26
CA TRP A 587 6.80 -36.57 -21.80
C TRP A 587 6.21 -35.51 -20.87
N ALA A 588 6.37 -35.63 -19.55
CA ALA A 588 5.91 -34.63 -18.60
C ALA A 588 6.68 -33.30 -18.75
N LEU A 589 8.00 -33.32 -18.99
CA LEU A 589 8.82 -32.13 -19.25
C LEU A 589 8.53 -31.46 -20.60
N PHE A 590 8.25 -32.22 -21.65
CA PHE A 590 7.81 -31.69 -22.95
C PHE A 590 6.36 -31.15 -22.89
N ASN A 591 5.45 -31.83 -22.18
CA ASN A 591 4.09 -31.35 -21.91
C ASN A 591 4.05 -30.14 -20.97
N LEU A 592 5.07 -29.94 -20.13
CA LEU A 592 5.21 -28.71 -19.35
C LEU A 592 5.45 -27.51 -20.28
N LEU A 593 6.19 -27.74 -21.36
CA LEU A 593 6.47 -26.71 -22.35
C LEU A 593 5.34 -26.50 -23.34
N GLN A 594 4.49 -27.48 -23.62
CA GLN A 594 3.46 -27.31 -24.64
C GLN A 594 2.52 -26.13 -24.33
N PRO A 595 2.14 -25.87 -23.06
CA PRO A 595 1.53 -24.61 -22.73
C PRO A 595 2.57 -23.48 -22.70
N LEU A 596 3.79 -23.57 -22.14
CA LEU A 596 4.76 -22.45 -22.22
C LEU A 596 5.18 -22.01 -23.65
N LEU A 597 4.93 -22.85 -24.66
CA LEU A 597 5.08 -22.65 -26.10
C LEU A 597 3.84 -21.95 -26.73
N ASP A 598 2.65 -22.09 -26.12
CA ASP A 598 1.35 -21.56 -26.61
C ASP A 598 0.50 -20.76 -25.57
N GLY A 599 0.95 -20.54 -24.33
CA GLY A 599 0.20 -19.94 -23.20
C GLY A 599 0.71 -20.20 -21.75
N PRO A 600 0.52 -19.29 -20.77
CA PRO A 600 1.03 -19.34 -19.37
C PRO A 600 0.48 -20.46 -18.43
N PHE A 601 -0.21 -21.48 -18.94
CA PHE A 601 -1.26 -22.20 -18.20
C PHE A 601 -0.91 -23.62 -17.69
N ALA A 602 0.29 -24.17 -17.94
CA ALA A 602 0.60 -25.60 -17.69
C ALA A 602 0.67 -26.02 -16.22
N ALA A 603 1.25 -25.18 -15.37
CA ALA A 603 1.73 -25.62 -14.05
C ALA A 603 0.66 -25.57 -12.95
N MET A 604 -0.49 -24.96 -13.23
CA MET A 604 -1.54 -24.68 -12.26
C MET A 604 -2.74 -25.57 -12.54
N GLY A 605 -3.15 -26.39 -11.56
CA GLY A 605 -4.25 -27.35 -11.73
C GLY A 605 -5.58 -26.68 -12.11
N LEU A 606 -5.77 -25.44 -11.65
CA LEU A 606 -6.88 -24.56 -12.07
C LEU A 606 -6.85 -24.24 -13.57
N LEU A 607 -5.68 -23.86 -14.09
CA LEU A 607 -5.56 -23.31 -15.44
C LEU A 607 -5.65 -24.42 -16.48
N VAL A 608 -5.08 -25.60 -16.21
CA VAL A 608 -5.26 -26.81 -17.02
C VAL A 608 -6.72 -27.27 -17.04
N GLN A 609 -7.45 -27.14 -15.92
CA GLN A 609 -8.89 -27.43 -15.89
C GLN A 609 -9.70 -26.44 -16.75
N LEU A 610 -9.20 -25.22 -16.91
CA LEU A 610 -9.84 -24.15 -17.67
C LEU A 610 -9.39 -24.08 -19.14
N THR A 611 -8.27 -24.68 -19.54
CA THR A 611 -7.74 -24.59 -20.93
C THR A 611 -8.75 -25.10 -21.98
N LYS A 612 -9.49 -26.18 -21.70
CA LYS A 612 -10.57 -26.67 -22.57
C LYS A 612 -11.72 -25.66 -22.75
N SER A 613 -11.95 -24.80 -21.76
CA SER A 613 -12.93 -23.71 -21.85
C SER A 613 -12.32 -22.47 -22.50
N VAL A 614 -11.04 -22.20 -22.26
CA VAL A 614 -10.28 -21.10 -22.87
C VAL A 614 -10.15 -21.28 -24.39
N GLU A 615 -9.94 -22.49 -24.91
CA GLU A 615 -9.91 -22.74 -26.36
C GLU A 615 -11.21 -22.34 -27.06
N VAL A 616 -12.36 -22.55 -26.42
CA VAL A 616 -13.67 -22.11 -26.91
C VAL A 616 -13.81 -20.57 -26.85
N PHE A 617 -13.23 -19.93 -25.83
CA PHE A 617 -13.21 -18.47 -25.68
C PHE A 617 -12.30 -17.78 -26.70
N VAL A 618 -11.11 -18.33 -26.95
CA VAL A 618 -10.09 -17.77 -27.86
C VAL A 618 -10.50 -17.87 -29.33
N GLN A 619 -11.34 -18.85 -29.69
CA GLN A 619 -11.86 -18.99 -31.07
C GLN A 619 -12.93 -17.97 -31.44
N SER A 620 -13.44 -17.17 -30.48
CA SER A 620 -14.60 -16.28 -30.67
C SER A 620 -14.29 -14.79 -30.92
N GLU A 621 -13.03 -14.34 -30.78
CA GLU A 621 -12.59 -12.95 -31.08
C GLU A 621 -11.32 -12.95 -31.94
N HIS A 622 -11.05 -11.83 -32.62
CA HIS A 622 -10.09 -11.68 -33.72
C HIS A 622 -8.69 -12.32 -33.50
N PRO A 623 -8.00 -12.76 -34.58
CA PRO A 623 -6.85 -13.69 -34.53
C PRO A 623 -5.53 -13.10 -34.01
N ASP A 624 -5.46 -11.81 -33.68
CA ASP A 624 -4.16 -11.11 -33.71
C ASP A 624 -3.28 -11.31 -32.46
N SER A 625 -3.78 -11.84 -31.33
CA SER A 625 -2.90 -12.56 -30.37
C SER A 625 -3.65 -13.45 -29.35
N ARG A 626 -3.33 -14.75 -29.34
CA ARG A 626 -3.81 -15.71 -28.31
C ARG A 626 -3.48 -15.28 -26.88
N TRP A 627 -2.37 -14.54 -26.71
CA TRP A 627 -1.87 -14.07 -25.43
C TRP A 627 -2.73 -12.96 -24.80
N SER A 628 -3.36 -12.09 -25.60
CA SER A 628 -4.31 -11.10 -25.10
C SER A 628 -5.58 -11.76 -24.57
N ALA A 629 -6.16 -12.69 -25.33
CA ALA A 629 -7.34 -13.43 -24.90
C ALA A 629 -7.09 -14.26 -23.62
N ALA A 630 -5.91 -14.87 -23.51
CA ALA A 630 -5.43 -15.53 -22.30
C ALA A 630 -5.34 -14.58 -21.10
N ALA A 631 -4.78 -13.38 -21.29
CA ALA A 631 -4.69 -12.37 -20.26
C ALA A 631 -6.08 -11.91 -19.79
N ASP A 632 -7.03 -11.75 -20.71
CA ASP A 632 -8.38 -11.32 -20.36
C ASP A 632 -9.14 -12.38 -19.57
N VAL A 633 -8.95 -13.67 -19.87
CA VAL A 633 -9.49 -14.75 -19.03
C VAL A 633 -8.87 -14.74 -17.63
N LEU A 634 -7.55 -14.60 -17.51
CA LEU A 634 -6.86 -14.53 -16.22
C LEU A 634 -7.32 -13.34 -15.38
N MET A 635 -7.49 -12.18 -16.01
CA MET A 635 -7.99 -10.98 -15.36
C MET A 635 -9.43 -11.18 -14.86
N ASN A 636 -10.30 -11.78 -15.69
CA ASN A 636 -11.67 -12.09 -15.30
C ASN A 636 -11.72 -13.10 -14.13
N LEU A 637 -10.85 -14.12 -14.14
CA LEU A 637 -10.73 -15.05 -13.01
C LEU A 637 -10.23 -14.38 -11.75
N ALA A 638 -9.21 -13.51 -11.86
CA ALA A 638 -8.70 -12.72 -10.75
C ALA A 638 -9.82 -11.89 -10.12
N LEU A 639 -10.66 -11.25 -10.94
CA LEU A 639 -11.84 -10.53 -10.48
C LEU A 639 -12.81 -11.48 -9.77
N ILE A 640 -13.21 -12.62 -10.35
CA ILE A 640 -14.18 -13.54 -9.72
C ILE A 640 -13.70 -14.01 -8.33
N LEU A 641 -12.41 -14.26 -8.14
CA LEU A 641 -11.88 -14.71 -6.86
C LEU A 641 -12.05 -13.68 -5.75
N VAL A 642 -11.94 -12.39 -6.06
CA VAL A 642 -12.26 -11.31 -5.11
C VAL A 642 -13.75 -11.27 -4.78
N HIS A 643 -14.61 -11.66 -5.73
CA HIS A 643 -16.07 -11.42 -5.67
C HIS A 643 -16.94 -12.62 -5.31
N SER A 644 -16.37 -13.83 -5.20
CA SER A 644 -17.15 -15.07 -5.08
C SER A 644 -18.09 -15.16 -3.86
N GLY A 645 -18.07 -14.19 -2.94
CA GLY A 645 -18.99 -14.02 -1.80
C GLY A 645 -20.19 -13.07 -1.97
N SER A 646 -20.34 -12.34 -3.09
CA SER A 646 -21.47 -11.39 -3.30
C SER A 646 -22.31 -11.75 -4.53
N PRO A 647 -23.65 -11.60 -4.49
CA PRO A 647 -24.49 -11.72 -5.69
C PRO A 647 -24.26 -10.52 -6.61
N MET A 648 -23.86 -10.76 -7.87
CA MET A 648 -23.99 -9.77 -8.94
C MET A 648 -25.48 -9.60 -9.23
N ARG A 649 -25.96 -8.37 -9.37
CA ARG A 649 -27.33 -8.09 -9.81
C ARG A 649 -27.30 -7.31 -11.10
N SER A 650 -27.90 -7.86 -12.15
CA SER A 650 -28.06 -7.21 -13.46
C SER A 650 -28.94 -5.95 -13.40
N ILE A 651 -28.62 -4.96 -14.24
CA ILE A 651 -29.53 -3.84 -14.62
C ILE A 651 -30.42 -4.25 -15.84
N ALA A 652 -30.73 -5.55 -15.96
CA ALA A 652 -31.73 -6.19 -16.84
C ALA A 652 -31.38 -6.61 -18.28
N ARG A 653 -31.76 -7.85 -18.60
CA ARG A 653 -32.56 -8.28 -19.76
C ARG A 653 -33.45 -9.43 -19.31
N GLY A 654 -34.74 -9.17 -19.12
CA GLY A 654 -35.74 -10.23 -19.09
C GLY A 654 -36.05 -10.60 -20.54
N GLU A 655 -35.59 -11.76 -20.99
CA GLU A 655 -36.08 -12.38 -22.21
C GLU A 655 -37.56 -12.72 -22.00
N VAL A 656 -38.47 -11.96 -22.62
CA VAL A 656 -39.84 -12.43 -22.83
C VAL A 656 -39.84 -13.26 -24.10
N SER A 657 -39.68 -14.57 -23.94
CA SER A 657 -40.20 -15.53 -24.91
C SER A 657 -41.72 -15.57 -24.74
N GLY A 658 -42.48 -15.10 -25.74
CA GLY A 658 -43.93 -15.23 -25.73
C GLY A 658 -44.63 -14.22 -26.64
N VAL A 659 -45.16 -14.72 -27.75
CA VAL A 659 -46.13 -14.09 -28.65
C VAL A 659 -47.26 -13.40 -27.87
N VAL A 660 -47.55 -12.11 -28.15
CA VAL A 660 -48.90 -11.53 -28.40
C VAL A 660 -48.78 -10.02 -28.71
N ARG A 661 -49.23 -9.69 -29.92
CA ARG A 661 -49.95 -8.49 -30.44
C ARG A 661 -49.91 -7.15 -29.67
N GLU A 662 -49.64 -6.11 -30.46
CA GLU A 662 -49.91 -4.69 -30.19
C GLU A 662 -51.26 -4.45 -29.49
N THR A 663 -51.21 -3.74 -28.36
CA THR A 663 -52.19 -2.70 -28.05
C THR A 663 -51.53 -1.61 -27.21
N ALA A 664 -51.58 -0.39 -27.73
CA ALA A 664 -51.12 0.82 -27.09
C ALA A 664 -51.84 1.07 -25.76
N LEU A 665 -51.07 1.38 -24.72
CA LEU A 665 -51.52 2.27 -23.66
C LEU A 665 -50.38 3.25 -23.36
N GLU A 666 -50.47 4.43 -23.98
CA GLU A 666 -49.64 5.58 -23.67
C GLU A 666 -49.92 6.04 -22.24
N GLN A 667 -49.13 5.56 -21.28
CA GLN A 667 -48.86 6.32 -20.07
C GLN A 667 -47.49 6.98 -20.25
N ARG A 668 -47.52 8.24 -20.70
CA ARG A 668 -46.37 9.13 -20.68
C ARG A 668 -45.91 9.30 -19.23
N ILE A 669 -44.89 8.54 -18.84
CA ILE A 669 -44.10 8.83 -17.65
C ILE A 669 -43.39 10.16 -17.92
N GLN A 670 -43.71 11.20 -17.15
CA GLN A 670 -42.90 12.41 -17.12
C GLN A 670 -41.55 12.08 -16.46
N LEU A 671 -40.57 11.68 -17.27
CA LEU A 671 -39.17 11.61 -16.85
C LEU A 671 -38.65 13.04 -16.66
N ALA A 672 -38.32 13.42 -15.43
CA ALA A 672 -37.52 14.61 -15.16
C ALA A 672 -36.02 14.34 -15.46
N ASN A 673 -35.71 13.89 -16.67
CA ASN A 673 -34.34 13.61 -17.13
C ASN A 673 -33.86 14.74 -18.04
N ASN A 674 -33.52 15.88 -17.46
CA ASN A 674 -32.81 16.91 -18.20
C ASN A 674 -31.31 16.57 -18.23
N LEU A 675 -30.84 15.96 -19.31
CA LEU A 675 -29.41 15.78 -19.65
C LEU A 675 -28.74 17.08 -20.15
N THR A 676 -29.42 18.21 -20.02
CA THR A 676 -28.91 19.55 -20.29
C THR A 676 -27.83 19.90 -19.26
N ARG A 677 -26.58 20.17 -19.69
CA ARG A 677 -25.38 20.44 -18.85
C ARG A 677 -25.70 21.41 -17.69
N PRO A 678 -26.02 20.95 -16.47
CA PRO A 678 -26.09 21.81 -15.31
C PRO A 678 -24.70 21.84 -14.67
N ALA A 679 -24.26 22.99 -14.19
CA ALA A 679 -23.02 23.07 -13.41
C ALA A 679 -23.24 22.42 -12.04
N SER A 680 -23.17 21.09 -11.94
CA SER A 680 -23.14 20.40 -10.65
C SER A 680 -21.72 20.45 -10.11
N ALA A 681 -21.52 21.14 -8.98
CA ALA A 681 -20.21 21.32 -8.34
C ALA A 681 -19.70 20.07 -7.58
N VAL A 682 -20.49 19.00 -7.50
CA VAL A 682 -20.18 17.80 -6.70
C VAL A 682 -20.38 16.52 -7.54
N PRO A 683 -19.46 15.53 -7.44
CA PRO A 683 -19.52 14.27 -8.19
C PRO A 683 -20.73 13.38 -7.91
N VAL A 684 -21.24 13.39 -6.68
CA VAL A 684 -22.41 12.59 -6.25
C VAL A 684 -23.33 13.47 -5.40
N LYS A 685 -24.65 13.46 -5.66
CA LYS A 685 -25.63 14.22 -4.86
C LYS A 685 -25.64 13.67 -3.42
N GLY A 686 -25.39 14.53 -2.43
CA GLY A 686 -25.29 14.17 -1.02
C GLY A 686 -24.38 15.12 -0.23
N LYS A 687 -24.17 14.86 1.06
CA LYS A 687 -23.14 15.56 1.85
C LYS A 687 -21.76 15.08 1.39
N THR A 688 -21.07 15.89 0.58
CA THR A 688 -19.71 15.62 0.11
C THR A 688 -18.77 15.33 1.28
N ARG A 689 -18.05 14.20 1.21
CA ARG A 689 -17.10 13.75 2.22
C ARG A 689 -15.65 13.93 1.81
N LEU A 690 -15.30 14.23 0.55
CA LEU A 690 -13.93 14.51 0.11
C LEU A 690 -13.71 15.99 -0.26
N PHE A 691 -12.55 16.53 0.10
CA PHE A 691 -12.12 17.86 -0.34
C PHE A 691 -11.38 17.76 -1.68
N TYR A 692 -11.96 18.31 -2.76
CA TYR A 692 -11.45 18.17 -4.13
C TYR A 692 -10.60 19.33 -4.65
N GLY A 693 -10.61 20.49 -3.98
CA GLY A 693 -10.17 21.75 -4.60
C GLY A 693 -8.68 21.82 -4.95
N TRP A 694 -7.84 21.05 -4.27
CA TRP A 694 -6.37 21.11 -4.37
C TRP A 694 -5.73 19.70 -4.40
N THR A 695 -6.48 18.67 -4.79
CA THR A 695 -5.98 17.29 -4.84
C THR A 695 -5.58 16.89 -6.26
N GLY A 696 -4.55 16.05 -6.41
CA GLY A 696 -4.17 15.49 -7.72
C GLY A 696 -3.51 14.12 -7.60
N ALA A 697 -3.91 13.17 -8.45
CA ALA A 697 -3.46 11.77 -8.40
C ALA A 697 -1.94 11.61 -8.57
N ARG A 698 -1.32 12.53 -9.32
CA ARG A 698 0.13 12.61 -9.59
C ARG A 698 0.87 13.56 -8.64
N GLY A 699 0.18 14.14 -7.65
CA GLY A 699 0.74 15.20 -6.81
C GLY A 699 1.04 16.50 -7.59
N GLN A 700 0.44 16.69 -8.76
CA GLN A 700 0.59 17.88 -9.59
C GLN A 700 -0.76 18.59 -9.74
N LEU A 701 -0.73 19.92 -9.66
CA LEU A 701 -1.89 20.78 -9.87
C LEU A 701 -2.13 21.00 -11.37
N SER A 702 -3.41 21.11 -11.77
CA SER A 702 -3.77 21.54 -13.12
C SER A 702 -3.33 22.98 -13.38
N ALA A 703 -3.21 23.38 -14.65
CA ALA A 703 -2.86 24.76 -15.01
C ALA A 703 -3.78 25.81 -14.36
N ARG A 704 -5.07 25.48 -14.22
CA ARG A 704 -6.06 26.36 -13.57
C ARG A 704 -5.90 26.39 -12.04
N GLN A 705 -5.55 25.26 -11.42
CA GLN A 705 -5.22 25.23 -10.00
C GLN A 705 -3.93 25.99 -9.72
N LEU A 706 -2.90 25.87 -10.55
CA LEU A 706 -1.67 26.67 -10.45
C LEU A 706 -1.97 28.17 -10.55
N ALA A 707 -2.74 28.60 -11.55
CA ALA A 707 -3.17 29.99 -11.68
C ALA A 707 -3.97 30.48 -10.45
N LYS A 708 -4.76 29.60 -9.83
CA LYS A 708 -5.46 29.92 -8.57
C LYS A 708 -4.50 29.98 -7.39
N LEU A 709 -3.50 29.09 -7.30
CA LEU A 709 -2.48 29.08 -6.25
C LEU A 709 -1.64 30.35 -6.29
N ASP A 710 -1.31 30.83 -7.48
CA ASP A 710 -0.57 32.09 -7.67
C ASP A 710 -1.29 33.28 -7.02
N THR A 711 -2.63 33.25 -6.91
CA THR A 711 -3.38 34.32 -6.23
C THR A 711 -3.15 34.38 -4.71
N PHE A 712 -2.63 33.31 -4.10
CA PHE A 712 -2.30 33.25 -2.67
C PHE A 712 -0.84 33.63 -2.36
N LYS A 713 0.02 33.77 -3.38
CA LYS A 713 1.43 34.08 -3.20
C LYS A 713 1.61 35.49 -2.64
N LEU A 714 2.56 35.60 -1.71
CA LEU A 714 2.95 36.84 -1.07
C LEU A 714 4.42 37.17 -1.37
N PRO A 715 4.80 38.46 -1.38
CA PRO A 715 6.20 38.83 -1.30
C PRO A 715 6.79 38.35 0.04
N ALA A 716 8.10 38.07 0.05
CA ALA A 716 8.80 37.66 1.26
C ALA A 716 8.56 38.66 2.40
N PRO A 717 8.25 38.19 3.63
CA PRO A 717 7.96 39.07 4.74
C PRO A 717 9.19 39.92 5.10
N PRO A 718 9.03 41.23 5.39
CA PRO A 718 10.14 42.18 5.52
C PRO A 718 11.08 41.95 6.72
N ARG A 719 10.79 40.99 7.62
CA ARG A 719 11.67 40.57 8.72
C ARG A 719 11.50 39.06 8.99
N GLU A 720 12.57 38.28 8.87
CA GLU A 720 12.58 36.83 9.20
C GLU A 720 12.49 36.53 10.72
N SER A 721 12.33 37.56 11.56
CA SER A 721 12.16 37.40 13.01
C SER A 721 10.75 36.86 13.32
N GLY A 722 10.67 35.61 13.78
CA GLY A 722 9.40 34.97 14.11
C GLY A 722 9.33 33.47 13.83
N LEU A 723 10.46 32.84 13.46
CA LEU A 723 10.55 31.41 13.22
C LEU A 723 10.17 30.59 14.46
N VAL A 724 9.24 29.65 14.27
CA VAL A 724 8.85 28.70 15.30
C VAL A 724 9.82 27.52 15.29
N ASN A 725 10.58 27.34 16.38
CA ASN A 725 11.65 26.35 16.47
C ASN A 725 11.24 25.01 17.09
N SER A 726 10.01 24.88 17.58
CA SER A 726 9.55 23.70 18.34
C SER A 726 8.06 23.39 18.11
N GLY A 727 7.68 22.13 18.25
CA GLY A 727 6.30 21.65 18.14
C GLY A 727 5.90 21.26 16.71
N GLU A 728 4.62 20.91 16.52
CA GLU A 728 4.04 20.47 15.23
C GLU A 728 4.12 21.54 14.13
N PHE A 729 4.23 22.81 14.52
CA PHE A 729 4.28 23.95 13.61
C PHE A 729 5.70 24.51 13.44
N ARG A 730 6.72 23.69 13.75
CA ARG A 730 8.13 24.05 13.55
C ARG A 730 8.36 24.45 12.09
N GLY A 731 9.10 25.54 11.89
CA GLY A 731 9.41 26.10 10.57
C GLY A 731 8.37 27.07 10.01
N LEU A 732 7.22 27.25 10.67
CA LEU A 732 6.33 28.37 10.36
C LEU A 732 6.86 29.67 10.97
N TYR A 733 6.50 30.79 10.36
CA TYR A 733 6.83 32.13 10.83
C TYR A 733 5.60 32.78 11.43
N ARG A 734 5.74 33.41 12.60
CA ARG A 734 4.66 34.12 13.29
C ARG A 734 5.00 35.60 13.42
N GLN A 735 4.21 36.46 12.77
CA GLN A 735 4.39 37.92 12.79
C GLN A 735 3.01 38.61 12.83
N ASP A 736 2.87 39.65 13.65
CA ASP A 736 1.67 40.51 13.74
C ASP A 736 0.34 39.74 13.91
N GLY A 737 0.39 38.60 14.62
CA GLY A 737 -0.78 37.73 14.85
C GLY A 737 -1.11 36.78 13.69
N TYR A 738 -0.34 36.80 12.60
CA TYR A 738 -0.51 35.91 11.45
C TYR A 738 0.61 34.89 11.35
N TRP A 739 0.30 33.79 10.65
CA TRP A 739 1.23 32.71 10.38
C TRP A 739 1.58 32.66 8.90
N TYR A 740 2.83 32.35 8.61
CA TYR A 740 3.38 32.28 7.26
C TYR A 740 4.20 31.01 7.08
N ALA A 741 4.19 30.47 5.86
CA ALA A 741 5.01 29.35 5.44
C ALA A 741 5.77 29.71 4.16
N CYS A 742 7.04 29.33 4.09
CA CYS A 742 7.80 29.29 2.84
C CYS A 742 7.66 27.88 2.26
N VAL A 743 7.17 27.79 1.03
CA VAL A 743 6.93 26.52 0.32
C VAL A 743 7.45 26.70 -1.11
N GLU A 744 8.44 25.91 -1.50
CA GLU A 744 9.04 25.95 -2.85
C GLU A 744 9.46 27.37 -3.28
N ASP A 745 10.14 28.09 -2.37
CA ASP A 745 10.61 29.48 -2.52
C ASP A 745 9.53 30.57 -2.58
N ASP A 746 8.25 30.20 -2.54
CA ASP A 746 7.11 31.11 -2.47
C ASP A 746 6.56 31.24 -1.04
N TRP A 747 6.06 32.43 -0.70
CA TRP A 747 5.51 32.73 0.62
C TRP A 747 3.98 32.70 0.61
N PHE A 748 3.41 32.04 1.62
CA PHE A 748 1.96 31.92 1.79
C PHE A 748 1.54 32.28 3.22
N ARG A 749 0.38 32.93 3.34
CA ARG A 749 -0.30 33.09 4.63
C ARG A 749 -1.02 31.80 4.98
N VAL A 750 -0.81 31.31 6.19
CA VAL A 750 -1.36 30.03 6.65
C VAL A 750 -2.13 30.18 7.94
N SER A 751 -2.98 29.21 8.23
CA SER A 751 -3.69 29.08 9.50
C SER A 751 -3.44 27.70 10.10
N PRO A 752 -2.80 27.62 11.29
CA PRO A 752 -2.72 26.37 12.06
C PRO A 752 -4.10 25.96 12.58
N THR A 753 -4.47 24.69 12.40
CA THR A 753 -5.76 24.15 12.81
C THR A 753 -5.59 22.81 13.54
N LEU A 754 -6.69 22.24 14.05
CA LEU A 754 -6.72 20.87 14.58
C LEU A 754 -6.26 19.81 13.54
N GLU A 755 -6.32 20.12 12.24
CA GLU A 755 -6.05 19.19 11.13
C GLU A 755 -4.73 19.45 10.38
N GLY A 756 -3.94 20.41 10.85
CA GLY A 756 -2.68 20.85 10.25
C GLY A 756 -2.72 22.31 9.83
N ALA A 757 -1.80 22.71 8.93
CA ALA A 757 -1.74 24.07 8.41
C ALA A 757 -2.40 24.16 7.02
N VAL A 758 -3.25 25.16 6.81
CA VAL A 758 -3.91 25.43 5.52
C VAL A 758 -3.58 26.83 5.04
N ILE A 759 -3.36 27.00 3.74
CA ILE A 759 -3.17 28.31 3.12
C ILE A 759 -4.49 29.09 3.17
N THR A 760 -4.41 30.38 3.50
CA THR A 760 -5.56 31.29 3.61
C THR A 760 -5.36 32.51 2.73
N ASP A 761 -6.45 33.05 2.19
CA ASP A 761 -6.38 34.25 1.37
C ASP A 761 -5.84 35.44 2.19
N PRO A 762 -4.74 36.09 1.76
CA PRO A 762 -4.24 37.29 2.41
C PRO A 762 -5.25 38.44 2.48
N LYS A 763 -6.21 38.51 1.55
CA LYS A 763 -7.26 39.55 1.50
C LYS A 763 -8.43 39.31 2.46
N GLY A 764 -8.40 38.22 3.23
CA GLY A 764 -9.42 37.91 4.24
C GLY A 764 -10.69 37.26 3.69
N SER A 765 -10.68 36.75 2.45
CA SER A 765 -11.74 35.89 1.95
C SER A 765 -11.79 34.56 2.70
N LEU A 766 -12.97 33.94 2.78
CA LEU A 766 -13.15 32.56 3.25
C LEU A 766 -12.54 31.50 2.31
N LEU A 767 -11.95 31.93 1.18
CA LEU A 767 -11.24 31.06 0.25
C LEU A 767 -10.01 30.42 0.91
N ARG A 768 -10.02 29.09 1.00
CA ARG A 768 -8.90 28.28 1.49
C ARG A 768 -8.06 27.75 0.31
N GLY A 769 -6.74 27.88 0.45
CA GLY A 769 -5.74 27.29 -0.44
C GLY A 769 -5.44 25.83 -0.10
N PRO A 770 -4.37 25.25 -0.68
CA PRO A 770 -3.91 23.90 -0.35
C PRO A 770 -3.54 23.73 1.13
N TRP A 771 -3.62 22.49 1.61
CA TRP A 771 -3.05 22.09 2.89
C TRP A 771 -1.53 21.93 2.77
N LEU A 772 -0.83 22.08 3.90
CA LEU A 772 0.60 21.90 3.99
C LEU A 772 0.97 20.71 4.88
N LYS A 773 2.07 20.06 4.55
CA LYS A 773 2.74 19.05 5.37
C LYS A 773 4.14 19.54 5.74
N SER A 774 4.55 19.25 6.96
CA SER A 774 5.90 19.53 7.46
C SER A 774 6.76 18.26 7.36
N ASP A 775 8.04 18.40 7.05
CA ASP A 775 9.03 17.34 7.28
C ASP A 775 9.53 17.35 8.74
N GLU A 776 10.22 16.29 9.17
CA GLU A 776 10.77 16.21 10.54
C GLU A 776 11.80 17.31 10.84
N GLN A 777 12.30 17.99 9.81
CA GLN A 777 13.26 19.08 9.88
C GLN A 777 12.59 20.47 9.92
N GLY A 778 11.26 20.56 9.76
CA GLY A 778 10.50 21.81 9.78
C GLY A 778 10.34 22.51 8.42
N ARG A 779 10.66 21.87 7.29
CA ARG A 779 10.36 22.40 5.96
C ARG A 779 8.92 22.06 5.57
N TRP A 780 8.25 22.99 4.92
CA TRP A 780 6.85 22.85 4.53
C TRP A 780 6.72 22.61 3.03
N SER A 781 5.86 21.65 2.67
CA SER A 781 5.52 21.33 1.28
C SER A 781 4.01 21.19 1.12
N PHE A 782 3.51 21.27 -0.11
CA PHE A 782 2.10 21.08 -0.37
C PHE A 782 1.65 19.64 -0.03
N ASP A 783 0.46 19.53 0.56
CA ASP A 783 -0.19 18.26 0.85
C ASP A 783 -1.41 18.07 -0.05
N PHE A 784 -1.19 17.40 -1.18
CA PHE A 784 -2.22 17.11 -2.19
C PHE A 784 -2.97 15.79 -1.95
N ARG A 785 -2.77 15.15 -0.79
CA ARG A 785 -3.46 13.90 -0.44
C ARG A 785 -4.96 14.13 -0.26
N LEU A 786 -5.74 13.07 -0.47
CA LEU A 786 -7.17 13.07 -0.21
C LEU A 786 -7.42 13.30 1.28
N ARG A 787 -8.30 14.26 1.57
CA ARG A 787 -8.76 14.57 2.92
C ARG A 787 -10.26 14.47 2.97
N LEU A 788 -10.77 13.91 4.07
CA LEU A 788 -12.20 13.96 4.32
C LEU A 788 -12.60 15.40 4.64
N LEU A 789 -13.64 15.90 3.99
CA LEU A 789 -14.41 17.05 4.46
C LEU A 789 -15.04 16.65 5.79
N GLY A 790 -14.46 17.13 6.89
CA GLY A 790 -15.29 17.41 8.05
C GLY A 790 -16.29 18.47 7.61
N GLY A 791 -17.59 18.16 7.62
CA GLY A 791 -18.62 19.16 7.37
C GLY A 791 -18.62 20.21 8.50
N ALA A 792 -19.78 20.46 9.09
CA ALA A 792 -19.84 21.13 10.39
C ALA A 792 -19.26 20.29 11.56
N GLU A 793 -18.59 19.16 11.28
CA GLU A 793 -18.10 18.21 12.27
C GLU A 793 -16.61 17.91 12.04
N LEU A 794 -15.80 17.96 13.11
CA LEU A 794 -14.36 17.73 13.11
C LEU A 794 -13.97 16.31 12.65
N SER A 795 -12.83 16.14 11.96
CA SER A 795 -12.27 14.80 11.72
C SER A 795 -11.92 14.07 13.03
N VAL A 796 -11.91 12.74 13.05
CA VAL A 796 -11.45 11.94 14.21
C VAL A 796 -10.07 12.37 14.72
N ARG A 797 -9.10 12.67 13.84
CA ARG A 797 -7.81 13.25 14.24
C ARG A 797 -7.98 14.57 15.01
N ALA A 798 -8.83 15.46 14.50
CA ALA A 798 -9.16 16.71 15.17
C ALA A 798 -9.91 16.48 16.50
N LYS A 799 -10.88 15.57 16.57
CA LYS A 799 -11.58 15.15 17.81
C LYS A 799 -10.58 14.62 18.85
N ARG A 800 -9.63 13.79 18.44
CA ARG A 800 -8.56 13.25 19.32
C ARG A 800 -7.66 14.36 19.86
N LYS A 801 -7.28 15.30 18.99
CA LYS A 801 -6.48 16.47 19.37
C LYS A 801 -7.25 17.39 20.31
N LEU A 802 -8.53 17.63 20.04
CA LEU A 802 -9.44 18.40 20.89
C LEU A 802 -9.55 17.77 22.28
N LYS A 803 -9.79 16.46 22.39
CA LYS A 803 -9.79 15.74 23.67
C LYS A 803 -8.45 15.82 24.40
N LYS A 804 -7.32 15.79 23.68
CA LYS A 804 -5.98 15.96 24.28
C LYS A 804 -5.81 17.37 24.85
N LEU A 805 -6.29 18.40 24.14
CA LEU A 805 -6.31 19.77 24.63
C LEU A 805 -7.21 19.91 25.87
N GLU A 806 -8.39 19.31 25.85
CA GLU A 806 -9.32 19.26 26.97
C GLU A 806 -8.68 18.59 28.20
N LYS A 807 -8.05 17.42 28.01
CA LYS A 807 -7.34 16.72 29.07
C LYS A 807 -6.23 17.57 29.68
N ASN A 808 -5.40 18.22 28.85
CA ASN A 808 -4.35 19.11 29.30
C ASN A 808 -4.92 20.31 30.09
N ALA A 809 -6.00 20.92 29.61
CA ALA A 809 -6.68 22.01 30.33
C ALA A 809 -7.18 21.54 31.70
N ARG A 810 -7.83 20.37 31.74
CA ARG A 810 -8.34 19.76 32.97
C ARG A 810 -7.23 19.45 33.97
N GLU A 811 -6.11 18.90 33.50
CA GLU A 811 -4.93 18.61 34.34
C GLU A 811 -4.30 19.88 34.90
N LEU A 812 -4.15 20.94 34.09
CA LEU A 812 -3.66 22.24 34.55
C LEU A 812 -4.59 22.85 35.61
N LEU A 813 -5.90 22.84 35.36
CA LEU A 813 -6.91 23.37 36.29
C LEU A 813 -6.97 22.56 37.59
N ALA A 814 -6.90 21.22 37.53
CA ALA A 814 -6.80 20.38 38.73
C ALA A 814 -5.51 20.64 39.53
N GLY A 815 -4.44 21.05 38.85
CA GLY A 815 -3.18 21.45 39.48
C GLY A 815 -3.18 22.84 40.12
N TYR A 816 -4.22 23.66 39.90
CA TYR A 816 -4.29 25.05 40.35
C TYR A 816 -4.10 25.19 41.88
N ASP A 817 -4.81 24.40 42.68
CA ASP A 817 -4.72 24.48 44.14
C ASP A 817 -3.31 24.16 44.66
N ARG A 818 -2.61 23.26 43.96
CA ARG A 818 -1.21 22.95 44.26
C ARG A 818 -0.31 24.15 43.97
N LYS A 819 -0.52 24.86 42.86
CA LYS A 819 0.21 26.11 42.53
C LYS A 819 -0.02 27.18 43.60
N VAL A 820 -1.27 27.36 44.04
CA VAL A 820 -1.61 28.28 45.14
C VAL A 820 -0.93 27.86 46.45
N ALA A 821 -0.90 26.57 46.78
CA ALA A 821 -0.21 26.07 47.95
C ALA A 821 1.32 26.27 47.87
N ASP A 822 1.91 26.08 46.69
CA ASP A 822 3.34 26.31 46.44
C ASP A 822 3.68 27.80 46.58
N ALA A 823 2.86 28.70 46.04
CA ALA A 823 2.98 30.15 46.23
C ALA A 823 2.99 30.54 47.72
N ARG A 824 2.09 29.95 48.53
CA ARG A 824 2.04 30.16 49.99
C ARG A 824 3.26 29.59 50.73
N ARG A 825 3.92 28.56 50.19
CA ARG A 825 5.19 28.07 50.75
C ARG A 825 6.33 29.01 50.40
N MET A 826 6.37 29.50 49.16
CA MET A 826 7.39 30.44 48.68
C MET A 826 7.39 31.74 49.48
N SER A 827 6.23 32.23 49.94
CA SER A 827 6.16 33.43 50.78
C SER A 827 6.88 33.31 52.13
N LYS A 828 7.13 32.08 52.60
CA LYS A 828 7.84 31.77 53.86
C LYS A 828 9.34 31.55 53.68
N THR A 829 9.85 31.61 52.46
CA THR A 829 11.28 31.40 52.16
C THR A 829 12.12 32.65 52.42
N THR A 830 13.44 32.54 52.28
CA THR A 830 14.40 33.66 52.40
C THR A 830 14.51 34.51 51.13
N HIS A 831 13.85 34.13 50.03
CA HIS A 831 13.86 34.89 48.77
C HIS A 831 13.30 36.31 48.96
N SER A 832 13.69 37.24 48.08
CA SER A 832 13.14 38.59 48.10
C SER A 832 11.65 38.57 47.70
N PRO A 833 10.81 39.49 48.20
CA PRO A 833 9.39 39.51 47.82
C PRO A 833 9.15 39.72 46.32
N ALA A 834 10.06 40.40 45.62
CA ALA A 834 9.99 40.57 44.16
C ALA A 834 10.32 39.27 43.40
N ASP A 835 11.31 38.49 43.86
CA ASP A 835 11.62 37.20 43.23
C ASP A 835 10.47 36.20 43.42
N VAL A 836 9.86 36.19 44.62
CA VAL A 836 8.70 35.33 44.88
C VAL A 836 7.52 35.71 44.00
N GLU A 837 7.25 37.01 43.80
CA GLU A 837 6.24 37.46 42.84
C GLU A 837 6.52 36.95 41.43
N SER A 838 7.76 37.15 40.93
CA SER A 838 8.15 36.67 39.59
C SER A 838 7.94 35.17 39.44
N LEU A 839 8.36 34.37 40.43
CA LEU A 839 8.21 32.92 40.38
C LEU A 839 6.74 32.46 40.42
N ILE A 840 5.84 33.22 41.05
CA ILE A 840 4.40 32.94 41.01
C ILE A 840 3.81 33.39 39.66
N MET A 841 4.26 34.51 39.11
CA MET A 841 3.87 34.95 37.76
C MET A 841 4.24 33.90 36.70
N ASP A 842 5.44 33.31 36.78
CA ASP A 842 5.88 32.23 35.88
C ASP A 842 4.95 31.00 35.95
N GLN A 843 4.26 30.79 37.07
CA GLN A 843 3.28 29.70 37.21
C GLN A 843 1.95 29.98 36.49
N ALA A 844 1.66 31.23 36.12
CA ALA A 844 0.48 31.61 35.36
C ALA A 844 0.67 31.34 33.84
N ASP A 845 1.90 31.39 33.34
CA ASP A 845 2.19 31.25 31.90
C ASP A 845 1.68 29.95 31.26
N PRO A 846 1.78 28.76 31.89
CA PRO A 846 1.22 27.53 31.31
C PRO A 846 -0.30 27.59 31.08
N PHE A 847 -1.03 28.33 31.92
CA PHE A 847 -2.48 28.48 31.79
C PHE A 847 -2.82 29.36 30.58
N ASP A 848 -2.12 30.50 30.42
CA ASP A 848 -2.30 31.37 29.27
C ASP A 848 -1.85 30.72 27.96
N ALA A 849 -0.75 29.97 27.99
CA ALA A 849 -0.26 29.22 26.83
C ALA A 849 -1.27 28.14 26.40
N ALA A 850 -1.87 27.42 27.37
CA ALA A 850 -2.91 26.43 27.08
C ALA A 850 -4.17 27.08 26.49
N ALA A 851 -4.64 28.19 27.07
CA ALA A 851 -5.78 28.95 26.57
C ALA A 851 -5.54 29.44 25.13
N ALA A 852 -4.40 30.10 24.88
CA ALA A 852 -4.04 30.59 23.55
C ALA A 852 -3.90 29.46 22.52
N ASN A 853 -3.36 28.30 22.91
CA ASN A 853 -3.25 27.15 22.01
C ASN A 853 -4.62 26.55 21.65
N ILE A 854 -5.55 26.48 22.61
CA ILE A 854 -6.94 26.05 22.32
C ILE A 854 -7.58 27.02 21.33
N GLU A 855 -7.60 28.31 21.65
CA GLU A 855 -8.21 29.35 20.80
C GLU A 855 -7.61 29.35 19.38
N GLN A 856 -6.28 29.23 19.27
CA GLN A 856 -5.57 29.20 17.99
C GLN A 856 -6.03 28.04 17.11
N LEU A 857 -6.26 26.85 17.68
CA LEU A 857 -6.58 25.65 16.91
C LEU A 857 -8.07 25.48 16.64
N THR A 858 -8.94 25.99 17.51
CA THR A 858 -10.40 25.80 17.43
C THR A 858 -11.12 26.93 16.71
N ARG A 859 -10.67 28.20 16.87
CA ARG A 859 -11.29 29.37 16.22
C ARG A 859 -11.34 29.26 14.68
N PRO A 860 -10.30 28.80 13.97
CA PRO A 860 -10.35 28.69 12.50
C PRO A 860 -11.34 27.65 11.97
N VAL A 861 -11.77 26.72 12.81
CA VAL A 861 -12.75 25.68 12.48
C VAL A 861 -14.12 25.93 13.12
N GLY A 862 -14.30 27.06 13.81
CA GLY A 862 -15.56 27.42 14.46
C GLY A 862 -15.93 26.51 15.63
N GLU A 863 -14.95 25.86 16.26
CA GLU A 863 -15.18 24.94 17.38
C GLU A 863 -15.15 25.72 18.70
N GLU A 864 -16.27 25.71 19.42
CA GLU A 864 -16.46 26.50 20.65
C GLU A 864 -16.62 25.63 21.92
N SER A 865 -16.64 24.30 21.81
CA SER A 865 -16.88 23.40 22.96
C SER A 865 -15.91 23.57 24.13
N LEU A 866 -14.67 24.02 23.86
CA LEU A 866 -13.66 24.27 24.90
C LEU A 866 -13.60 25.72 25.37
N GLN A 867 -14.51 26.61 24.93
CA GLN A 867 -14.53 28.00 25.40
C GLN A 867 -14.66 28.13 26.93
N PRO A 868 -15.50 27.34 27.63
CA PRO A 868 -15.54 27.37 29.09
C PRO A 868 -14.20 27.01 29.75
N ALA A 869 -13.43 26.09 29.16
CA ALA A 869 -12.11 25.73 29.65
C ALA A 869 -11.08 26.85 29.40
N VAL A 870 -11.17 27.54 28.25
CA VAL A 870 -10.36 28.74 27.96
C VAL A 870 -10.62 29.81 29.01
N ASP A 871 -11.89 30.11 29.31
CA ASP A 871 -12.26 31.13 30.30
C ASP A 871 -11.72 30.77 31.70
N GLN A 872 -11.86 29.50 32.12
CA GLN A 872 -11.32 29.01 33.39
C GLN A 872 -9.79 29.09 33.46
N LEU A 873 -9.09 28.76 32.38
CA LEU A 873 -7.62 28.87 32.33
C LEU A 873 -7.17 30.33 32.46
N ARG A 874 -7.83 31.26 31.75
CA ARG A 874 -7.54 32.71 31.84
C ARG A 874 -7.84 33.27 33.22
N GLU A 875 -8.95 32.85 33.83
CA GLU A 875 -9.31 33.22 35.20
C GLU A 875 -8.26 32.71 36.20
N ALA A 876 -7.83 31.45 36.09
CA ALA A 876 -6.79 30.86 36.93
C ALA A 876 -5.45 31.61 36.80
N ALA A 877 -5.03 31.96 35.57
CA ALA A 877 -3.83 32.76 35.33
C ALA A 877 -3.92 34.14 35.99
N THR A 878 -5.09 34.80 35.87
CA THR A 878 -5.35 36.11 36.49
C THR A 878 -5.28 36.03 38.00
N ARG A 879 -5.92 35.04 38.62
CA ARG A 879 -5.88 34.81 40.07
C ARG A 879 -4.47 34.52 40.59
N LEU A 880 -3.64 33.80 39.83
CA LEU A 880 -2.24 33.57 40.22
C LEU A 880 -1.43 34.89 40.21
N ARG A 881 -1.68 35.78 39.25
CA ARG A 881 -1.03 37.10 39.22
C ARG A 881 -1.48 37.99 40.37
N GLU A 882 -2.78 37.99 40.69
CA GLU A 882 -3.32 38.70 41.86
C GLU A 882 -2.70 38.14 43.15
N LEU A 883 -2.61 36.81 43.27
CA LEU A 883 -1.95 36.14 44.40
C LEU A 883 -0.46 36.52 44.49
N ALA A 884 0.25 36.61 43.37
CA ALA A 884 1.66 37.01 43.33
C ALA A 884 1.84 38.41 43.91
N GLN A 885 1.03 39.37 43.45
CA GLN A 885 1.05 40.75 43.92
C GLN A 885 0.71 40.84 45.41
N GLN A 886 -0.37 40.17 45.83
CA GLN A 886 -0.82 40.14 47.23
C GLN A 886 0.25 39.52 48.13
N THR A 887 0.86 38.42 47.70
CA THR A 887 1.94 37.76 48.43
C THR A 887 3.13 38.71 48.63
N ARG A 888 3.51 39.47 47.60
CA ARG A 888 4.57 40.49 47.71
C ARG A 888 4.22 41.59 48.71
N ILE A 889 2.98 42.09 48.67
CA ILE A 889 2.47 43.11 49.60
C ILE A 889 2.55 42.59 51.05
N GLU A 890 2.03 41.39 51.31
CA GLU A 890 2.03 40.77 52.63
C GLU A 890 3.44 40.50 53.15
N MET A 891 4.32 39.96 52.30
CA MET A 891 5.72 39.73 52.65
C MET A 891 6.43 41.03 53.02
N TYR A 892 6.17 42.14 52.32
CA TYR A 892 6.71 43.43 52.71
C TYR A 892 6.19 43.89 54.07
N LYS A 893 4.88 43.82 54.31
CA LYS A 893 4.27 44.25 55.59
C LYS A 893 4.76 43.42 56.79
N LEU A 894 5.06 42.14 56.60
CA LEU A 894 5.53 41.23 57.66
C LEU A 894 7.05 41.30 57.94
N ARG A 895 7.84 41.79 56.98
CA ARG A 895 9.31 41.87 57.11
C ARG A 895 9.77 43.20 57.68
N ASN A 896 11.05 43.26 58.03
CA ASN A 896 11.66 44.50 58.48
C ASN A 896 11.59 45.58 57.39
N PRO A 897 11.37 46.86 57.77
CA PRO A 897 11.19 47.93 56.80
C PRO A 897 12.46 48.21 56.01
N THR A 898 12.28 48.39 54.70
CA THR A 898 13.32 48.85 53.77
C THR A 898 12.78 49.99 52.92
N ALA A 899 13.68 50.79 52.35
CA ALA A 899 13.31 51.86 51.42
C ALA A 899 12.42 51.35 50.27
N GLY A 900 12.84 50.27 49.61
CA GLY A 900 12.09 49.66 48.50
C GLY A 900 10.73 49.09 48.89
N ALA A 901 10.56 48.60 50.12
CA ALA A 901 9.26 48.16 50.61
C ALA A 901 8.28 49.33 50.79
N VAL A 902 8.74 50.45 51.35
CA VAL A 902 7.91 51.66 51.49
C VAL A 902 7.54 52.22 50.13
N GLU A 903 8.49 52.33 49.20
CA GLU A 903 8.22 52.84 47.86
C GLU A 903 7.21 51.97 47.11
N TYR A 904 7.40 50.64 47.12
CA TYR A 904 6.49 49.71 46.47
C TYR A 904 5.09 49.74 47.09
N LEU A 905 4.98 49.66 48.42
CA LEU A 905 3.67 49.65 49.09
C LEU A 905 2.93 50.98 48.91
N LEU A 906 3.65 52.12 48.93
CA LEU A 906 3.05 53.42 48.70
C LEU A 906 2.53 53.55 47.27
N GLY A 907 3.31 53.09 46.28
CA GLY A 907 2.89 53.07 44.88
C GLY A 907 1.73 52.11 44.58
N LYS A 908 1.46 51.15 45.48
CA LYS A 908 0.28 50.26 45.43
C LYS A 908 -0.87 50.72 46.34
N GLU A 909 -0.77 51.90 46.95
CA GLU A 909 -1.77 52.45 47.89
C GLU A 909 -2.00 51.57 49.14
N GLU A 910 -1.03 50.70 49.45
CA GLU A 910 -1.09 49.74 50.57
C GLU A 910 -0.52 50.30 51.88
N ILE A 911 0.00 51.53 51.84
CA ILE A 911 0.39 52.31 53.02
C ILE A 911 0.09 53.80 52.81
N SER A 912 -0.08 54.52 53.91
CA SER A 912 -0.10 55.98 53.96
C SER A 912 0.98 56.48 54.91
N ILE A 913 1.49 57.69 54.66
CA ILE A 913 2.55 58.28 55.48
C ILE A 913 2.04 59.59 56.08
N ARG A 914 2.21 59.75 57.39
CA ARG A 914 1.76 60.93 58.12
C ARG A 914 2.87 61.50 58.98
N LYS A 915 3.12 62.80 58.86
CA LYS A 915 4.06 63.51 59.73
C LYS A 915 3.52 63.61 61.16
N ILE A 916 4.34 63.29 62.16
CA ILE A 916 3.95 63.33 63.58
C ILE A 916 4.55 64.58 64.24
N GLY A 917 3.69 65.53 64.62
CA GLY A 917 4.09 66.71 65.39
C GLY A 917 5.24 67.52 64.77
N GLY A 918 5.93 68.29 65.62
CA GLY A 918 7.16 69.00 65.26
C GLY A 918 8.41 68.28 65.78
N ARG A 919 9.59 68.76 65.37
CA ARG A 919 10.88 68.20 65.81
C ARG A 919 11.06 68.26 67.32
N THR A 920 11.45 67.14 67.92
CA THR A 920 11.72 66.99 69.35
C THR A 920 13.22 66.79 69.61
N ASP A 921 13.74 67.31 70.74
CA ASP A 921 15.14 67.09 71.11
C ASP A 921 15.32 65.66 71.62
N SER A 922 16.16 64.89 70.91
CA SER A 922 16.50 63.49 71.20
C SER A 922 17.88 63.33 71.85
N SER A 923 18.58 64.44 72.12
CA SER A 923 19.93 64.48 72.67
C SER A 923 19.99 64.56 74.22
N ALA A 924 18.92 64.18 74.90
CA ALA A 924 18.77 64.27 76.36
C ALA A 924 19.00 65.69 76.92
N GLY A 925 18.50 66.72 76.21
CA GLY A 925 18.58 68.12 76.61
C GLY A 925 19.86 68.85 76.18
N LYS A 926 20.72 68.22 75.38
CA LYS A 926 21.96 68.84 74.86
C LYS A 926 21.73 69.72 73.63
N GLY A 927 20.54 69.73 73.04
CA GLY A 927 20.20 70.52 71.85
C GLY A 927 21.01 70.17 70.58
N THR A 928 21.52 68.94 70.46
CA THR A 928 22.43 68.53 69.35
C THR A 928 21.82 67.55 68.34
N ASP A 929 20.66 66.96 68.63
CA ASP A 929 19.97 66.01 67.74
C ASP A 929 18.45 66.17 67.86
N PHE A 930 17.82 66.69 66.81
CA PHE A 930 16.39 66.91 66.72
C PHE A 930 15.73 65.86 65.81
N LEU A 931 14.77 65.12 66.33
CA LEU A 931 14.08 64.04 65.63
C LEU A 931 12.73 64.52 65.05
N GLN A 932 12.52 64.31 63.75
CA GLN A 932 11.20 64.33 63.12
C GLN A 932 10.76 62.88 62.86
N GLU A 933 9.58 62.52 63.34
CA GLU A 933 8.96 61.22 63.08
C GLU A 933 7.88 61.33 61.99
N TYR A 934 7.80 60.30 61.15
CA TYR A 934 6.68 60.02 60.27
C TYR A 934 6.14 58.63 60.57
N GLU A 935 4.83 58.51 60.62
CA GLU A 935 4.12 57.26 60.80
C GLU A 935 3.77 56.66 59.45
N ILE A 936 4.04 55.36 59.29
CA ILE A 936 3.67 54.61 58.10
C ILE A 936 2.58 53.61 58.50
N ARG A 937 1.39 53.81 57.96
CA ARG A 937 0.17 53.09 58.35
C ARG A 937 -0.37 52.26 57.18
N ASP A 938 -0.96 51.11 57.49
CA ASP A 938 -1.75 50.35 56.50
C ASP A 938 -3.15 50.98 56.30
N PRO A 939 -3.96 50.49 55.34
CA PRO A 939 -5.33 50.98 55.12
C PRO A 939 -6.28 50.73 56.30
N GLY A 940 -5.95 49.74 57.15
CA GLY A 940 -6.66 49.47 58.41
C GLY A 940 -6.28 50.45 59.53
N ASN A 941 -5.45 51.46 59.24
CA ASN A 941 -4.94 52.47 60.16
C ASN A 941 -4.00 51.91 61.25
N ASN A 942 -3.49 50.68 61.08
CA ASN A 942 -2.46 50.10 61.93
C ASN A 942 -1.10 50.67 61.56
N VAL A 943 -0.29 50.98 62.56
CA VAL A 943 1.05 51.48 62.33
C VAL A 943 2.00 50.32 62.06
N LEU A 944 2.55 50.26 60.86
CA LEU A 944 3.53 49.25 60.48
C LEU A 944 4.93 49.68 60.93
N TRP A 945 5.32 50.90 60.54
CA TRP A 945 6.69 51.41 60.69
C TRP A 945 6.72 52.89 61.04
N TYR A 946 7.90 53.36 61.48
CA TYR A 946 8.20 54.78 61.68
C TYR A 946 9.44 55.16 60.88
N ALA A 947 9.39 56.31 60.20
CA ALA A 947 10.56 56.94 59.60
C ALA A 947 11.09 58.05 60.52
N HIS A 948 12.37 57.96 60.87
CA HIS A 948 13.06 58.85 61.80
C HIS A 948 14.08 59.68 61.06
N PHE A 949 13.89 61.00 61.07
CA PHE A 949 14.82 61.97 60.48
C PHE A 949 15.49 62.81 61.56
N HIS A 950 16.82 62.75 61.62
CA HIS A 950 17.64 63.47 62.58
C HIS A 950 18.17 64.78 61.98
N TYR A 951 18.17 65.85 62.76
CA TYR A 951 18.59 67.19 62.35
C TYR A 951 19.47 67.84 63.43
N ARG A 952 20.39 68.72 63.02
CA ARG A 952 21.23 69.47 63.98
C ARG A 952 20.47 70.54 64.77
N THR A 953 19.42 71.13 64.18
CA THR A 953 18.65 72.21 64.80
C THR A 953 17.15 72.00 64.62
N LYS A 954 16.35 72.57 65.52
CA LYS A 954 14.88 72.48 65.49
C LYS A 954 14.27 73.05 64.19
N VAL A 955 14.91 74.05 63.59
CA VAL A 955 14.41 74.83 62.44
C VAL A 955 15.16 74.55 61.12
N ALA A 956 15.99 73.50 61.04
CA ALA A 956 16.69 73.12 59.81
C ALA A 956 15.73 72.88 58.62
N ALA A 957 16.17 73.08 57.37
CA ALA A 957 15.37 72.71 56.21
C ALA A 957 15.12 71.18 56.15
N PRO A 958 13.99 70.68 55.61
CA PRO A 958 13.67 69.25 55.58
C PRO A 958 14.75 68.38 54.92
N ASP A 959 15.38 68.85 53.85
CA ASP A 959 16.45 68.17 53.12
C ASP A 959 17.81 68.20 53.83
N SER A 960 17.96 68.99 54.90
CA SER A 960 19.20 69.14 55.67
C SER A 960 19.29 68.16 56.86
N PHE A 961 18.66 66.99 56.73
CA PHE A 961 18.76 65.93 57.74
C PHE A 961 20.16 65.31 57.74
N ILE A 962 20.67 64.93 58.92
CA ILE A 962 21.98 64.28 59.08
C ILE A 962 21.91 62.77 58.92
N LYS A 963 20.77 62.17 59.27
CA LYS A 963 20.53 60.74 59.17
C LYS A 963 19.04 60.46 59.11
N ALA A 964 18.63 59.55 58.23
CA ALA A 964 17.25 59.09 58.14
C ALA A 964 17.19 57.55 58.12
N HIS A 965 16.27 56.98 58.88
CA HIS A 965 16.10 55.53 58.92
C HIS A 965 14.67 55.10 59.30
N LEU A 966 14.31 53.88 58.91
CA LEU A 966 13.08 53.20 59.23
C LEU A 966 13.25 52.29 60.44
N LYS A 967 12.23 52.27 61.30
CA LYS A 967 12.10 51.34 62.43
C LYS A 967 10.77 50.61 62.37
N THR A 968 10.72 49.41 62.94
CA THR A 968 9.45 48.71 63.19
C THR A 968 8.64 49.44 64.26
N ALA A 969 7.31 49.30 64.24
CA ALA A 969 6.45 49.91 65.25
C ALA A 969 6.84 49.56 66.69
N ALA A 970 7.18 48.29 66.94
CA ALA A 970 7.65 47.82 68.25
C ALA A 970 8.96 48.46 68.71
N GLN A 971 9.83 48.88 67.77
CA GLN A 971 11.14 49.46 68.06
C GLN A 971 11.15 50.99 68.04
N ARG A 972 10.01 51.65 67.79
CA ARG A 972 9.88 53.12 67.65
C ARG A 972 10.76 53.89 68.66
N ARG A 973 10.57 53.60 69.94
CA ARG A 973 11.22 54.31 71.07
C ARG A 973 12.56 53.70 71.51
N LEU A 974 12.98 52.58 70.93
CA LEU A 974 14.22 51.91 71.31
C LEU A 974 15.40 52.62 70.65
N GLY A 975 16.42 52.98 71.44
CA GLY A 975 17.58 53.74 71.00
C GLY A 975 18.87 53.26 71.64
N LEU A 976 19.95 54.02 71.45
CA LEU A 976 21.28 53.67 71.99
C LEU A 976 21.28 53.56 73.53
N ASN A 977 20.53 54.42 74.21
CA ASN A 977 20.44 54.39 75.68
C ASN A 977 19.78 53.10 76.18
N PHE A 978 18.69 52.67 75.55
CA PHE A 978 18.05 51.37 75.86
C PHE A 978 18.99 50.17 75.71
N GLN A 979 19.87 50.18 74.69
CA GLN A 979 20.88 49.14 74.51
C GLN A 979 21.98 49.21 75.59
N LYS A 980 22.41 50.42 75.98
CA LYS A 980 23.35 50.63 77.08
C LYS A 980 22.78 50.19 78.43
N ASP A 981 21.50 50.46 78.68
CA ASP A 981 20.80 50.09 79.91
C ASP A 981 20.67 48.57 80.03
N GLN A 982 20.36 47.87 78.93
CA GLN A 982 20.39 46.40 78.91
C GLN A 982 21.78 45.82 79.16
N GLN A 983 22.81 46.41 78.55
CA GLN A 983 24.20 45.99 78.75
C GLN A 983 24.65 46.21 80.19
N ALA A 984 24.29 47.35 80.80
CA ALA A 984 24.57 47.66 82.19
C ALA A 984 23.82 46.74 83.17
N ALA A 985 22.63 46.26 82.79
CA ALA A 985 21.84 45.29 83.55
C ALA A 985 22.26 43.81 83.33
N GLY A 986 23.29 43.55 82.50
CA GLY A 986 23.75 42.19 82.19
C GLY A 986 22.80 41.38 81.27
N HIS A 987 21.83 42.03 80.64
CA HIS A 987 20.92 41.40 79.68
C HIS A 987 21.52 41.33 78.27
N ALA A 988 21.07 40.36 77.47
CA ALA A 988 21.46 40.25 76.06
C ALA A 988 20.92 41.47 75.26
N VAL A 989 21.82 42.27 74.69
CA VAL A 989 21.47 43.52 74.00
C VAL A 989 20.60 43.24 72.77
N THR A 990 19.36 43.71 72.80
CA THR A 990 18.44 43.60 71.65
C THR A 990 18.95 44.40 70.46
N SER A 991 19.08 43.77 69.29
CA SER A 991 19.42 44.46 68.03
C SER A 991 18.25 45.33 67.55
N ILE A 992 18.53 46.60 67.23
CA ILE A 992 17.53 47.57 66.74
C ILE A 992 17.71 47.71 65.22
N TRP A 993 16.67 47.35 64.46
CA TRP A 993 16.66 47.48 63.01
C TRP A 993 16.62 48.96 62.60
N ARG A 994 17.44 49.32 61.61
CA ARG A 994 17.49 50.66 61.03
C ARG A 994 17.62 50.54 59.52
N GLY A 995 16.50 50.54 58.80
CA GLY A 995 16.50 50.55 57.34
C GLY A 995 16.90 51.94 56.85
N GLU A 996 17.96 52.07 56.07
CA GLU A 996 18.42 53.38 55.59
C GLU A 996 17.38 54.05 54.68
N ILE A 997 17.21 55.37 54.83
CA ILE A 997 16.41 56.21 53.93
C ILE A 997 17.37 57.13 53.19
N SER A 998 17.45 56.99 51.87
CA SER A 998 18.30 57.84 51.04
C SER A 998 17.73 59.26 50.91
N PRO A 999 18.58 60.27 50.61
CA PRO A 999 18.11 61.63 50.35
C PRO A 999 17.08 61.71 49.21
N THR A 1000 17.25 60.89 48.16
CA THR A 1000 16.32 60.83 47.02
C THR A 1000 14.95 60.35 47.45
N MET A 1001 14.89 59.23 48.19
CA MET A 1001 13.63 58.69 48.71
C MET A 1001 12.97 59.65 49.70
N ALA A 1002 13.75 60.26 50.60
CA ALA A 1002 13.27 61.24 51.55
C ALA A 1002 12.51 62.39 50.86
N LYS A 1003 13.11 62.92 49.79
CA LYS A 1003 12.53 63.99 48.98
C LYS A 1003 11.25 63.53 48.30
N GLN A 1004 11.27 62.39 47.62
CA GLN A 1004 10.13 61.88 46.86
C GLN A 1004 8.94 61.49 47.74
N VAL A 1005 9.21 60.90 48.90
CA VAL A 1005 8.19 60.19 49.69
C VAL A 1005 7.74 60.96 50.94
N PHE A 1006 8.62 61.74 51.58
CA PHE A 1006 8.34 62.28 52.92
C PHE A 1006 8.24 63.81 52.99
N PHE A 1007 8.86 64.55 52.07
CA PHE A 1007 8.94 66.03 52.15
C PHE A 1007 7.80 66.76 51.44
N HIS A 1008 6.90 66.03 50.79
CA HIS A 1008 5.70 66.56 50.12
C HIS A 1008 4.42 66.36 50.94
N LEU A 1009 4.53 65.84 52.16
CA LEU A 1009 3.43 65.47 53.06
C LEU A 1009 2.99 66.59 54.00
#